data_AF-C8X8L4-F1
#
_entry.id   AF-C8X8L4-F1
#
_cell.length_a   1.000
_cell.length_b   1.000
_cell.length_c   1.000
_cell.angle_alpha   90.00
_cell.angle_beta   90.00
_cell.angle_gamma   90.00
#
_symmetry.space_group_name_H-M   'P 1'
#
loop_
_entity.id
_entity.type
_entity.pdbx_description
1 polymer ?
#
loop_
_entity_poly.entity_id
_entity_poly.type
_entity_poly.pdbx_seq_one_letter_code
_entity_poly.pdbx_strand_id
1 'polypeptide(L)'
;MIDDEHRQVLDCAVELATGGAVFRPRAAQLDLSCRVLAAMEQTGQCAVEAPTGTGKTLAYLASAALRAARCDERTVISTESLSLQQQIADKDAPVITEAVESVTGQSVSVAVYKGWQNTACAMSAVRVLQALLDDFHAPVPVTRDGLLDLADAAEEAVSGMPTRTRITVDGQLTDPRDALGPAAWALRASATVGPADRPSYPHPITERQWQSVSVSATDCLRNRCPLLEFCRPLAAKQRASTADLVVTNHTLLGIQAAKKVPVVLSSRSLGRFHHIVVDEAHGLPDAVRKQGESTMSGRRLLNLVRDVEQGVDQWSDGSGKLDSDTAVALKARLGGAGALASRLDVALTAAAGTAKEQVRLGDGVSPFGDAADDLVAFTTGVGGVIRALGLPEDGDTDRQRLHLRLVNRLSAFRSAVDAVSTHRTGVARWLEQQEDRSWVVKASPAQVADALRHQVWVTEPVDRADQLAQQNRGTVDFDPDPADISASTGAADVAGSRVVEPLSVCLVSATLPVGFAREVGVSARPAVLKSPLLAAFGASAVHVPTLTDTDLPALTERGPGGRVRLNTAEHPQWAARRITELVDANGGSALILVATARTGRLYADALRLAAKGRWRVMSQWDGRPAGATATLWREDHSAVLVGTRSFMTGLDAPGLTCTLVVLDRIPRAPQNPLGQARVEQLEADGLNRWQADRRVYAGDAAVLTHQAVGRLIRRETDIGMVAVLDPRLLKNKPWSYPEATRKLYAEALGDFGFRTSRHDRAVEWLRELRAARAPKAG
;
A
#
# COMPACT_ATOMS: atom_id res chain seq x y z
N MET A 1 7.74 32.64 21.45
CA MET A 1 8.43 31.62 22.26
C MET A 1 8.48 30.31 21.50
N ILE A 2 7.33 29.73 21.10
CA ILE A 2 7.30 28.50 20.30
C ILE A 2 8.03 28.67 18.95
N ASP A 3 7.91 29.80 18.26
CA ASP A 3 8.59 30.00 16.96
C ASP A 3 10.13 29.94 17.02
N ASP A 4 10.74 30.52 18.06
CA ASP A 4 12.20 30.48 18.24
C ASP A 4 12.66 29.09 18.70
N GLU A 5 11.95 28.46 19.64
CA GLU A 5 12.23 27.09 20.09
C GLU A 5 12.05 26.08 18.94
N HIS A 6 11.01 26.24 18.11
CA HIS A 6 10.76 25.39 16.95
C HIS A 6 11.91 25.41 15.97
N ARG A 7 12.45 26.59 15.70
CA ARG A 7 13.64 26.73 14.87
C ARG A 7 14.85 26.06 15.51
N GLN A 8 15.07 26.24 16.82
CA GLN A 8 16.16 25.59 17.54
C GLN A 8 16.06 24.06 17.51
N VAL A 9 14.85 23.50 17.67
CA VAL A 9 14.60 22.05 17.54
C VAL A 9 15.00 21.57 16.15
N LEU A 10 14.58 22.28 15.09
CA LEU A 10 14.91 21.88 13.73
C LEU A 10 16.40 22.05 13.42
N ASP A 11 17.04 23.13 13.89
CA ASP A 11 18.48 23.35 13.79
C ASP A 11 19.24 22.18 14.46
N CYS A 12 18.91 21.87 15.72
CA CYS A 12 19.50 20.76 16.47
C CYS A 12 19.27 19.40 15.79
N ALA A 13 18.07 19.15 15.27
CA ALA A 13 17.76 17.91 14.57
C ALA A 13 18.59 17.73 13.29
N VAL A 14 18.84 18.81 12.54
CA VAL A 14 19.69 18.77 11.34
C VAL A 14 21.15 18.55 11.71
N GLU A 15 21.64 19.18 12.78
CA GLU A 15 22.99 18.96 13.30
C GLU A 15 23.19 17.49 13.73
N LEU A 16 22.25 16.93 14.51
CA LEU A 16 22.28 15.52 14.92
C LEU A 16 22.23 14.55 13.73
N ALA A 17 21.29 14.77 12.79
CA ALA A 17 21.14 13.93 11.60
C ALA A 17 22.40 13.91 10.71
N THR A 18 23.23 14.95 10.77
CA THR A 18 24.44 15.10 9.96
C THR A 18 25.73 14.79 10.72
N GLY A 19 25.63 14.29 11.97
CA GLY A 19 26.78 13.92 12.78
C GLY A 19 27.60 15.13 13.28
N GLY A 20 26.94 16.25 13.55
CA GLY A 20 27.57 17.45 14.13
C GLY A 20 28.32 18.33 13.13
N ALA A 21 28.18 18.09 11.82
CA ALA A 21 28.61 19.06 10.83
C ALA A 21 27.72 20.31 10.89
N VAL A 22 28.28 21.49 10.58
CA VAL A 22 27.57 22.79 10.63
C VAL A 22 26.60 22.90 9.44
N PHE A 23 25.60 22.03 9.40
CA PHE A 23 24.48 22.10 8.46
C PHE A 23 23.32 22.80 9.13
N ARG A 24 22.71 23.75 8.42
CA ARG A 24 21.49 24.43 8.84
C ARG A 24 20.29 23.89 8.06
N PRO A 25 19.08 23.97 8.64
CA PRO A 25 17.85 23.69 7.92
C PRO A 25 17.77 24.53 6.65
N ARG A 26 17.33 23.89 5.56
CA ARG A 26 17.13 24.57 4.29
C ARG A 26 15.92 25.50 4.37
N ALA A 27 15.88 26.55 3.56
CA ALA A 27 14.74 27.48 3.52
C ALA A 27 13.40 26.76 3.25
N ALA A 28 13.37 25.79 2.33
CA ALA A 28 12.19 24.99 2.07
C ALA A 28 11.82 24.07 3.26
N GLN A 29 12.80 23.58 4.01
CA GLN A 29 12.56 22.76 5.19
C GLN A 29 11.92 23.59 6.31
N LEU A 30 12.44 24.80 6.55
CA LEU A 30 11.87 25.76 7.51
C LEU A 30 10.45 26.18 7.12
N ASP A 31 10.21 26.50 5.85
CA ASP A 31 8.87 26.87 5.36
C ASP A 31 7.87 25.71 5.55
N LEU A 32 8.27 24.47 5.23
CA LEU A 32 7.44 23.30 5.51
C LEU A 32 7.12 23.17 7.00
N SER A 33 8.15 23.23 7.86
CA SER A 33 8.01 23.13 9.32
C SER A 33 7.04 24.18 9.86
N CYS A 34 7.21 25.45 9.47
CA CYS A 34 6.37 26.55 9.93
C CYS A 34 4.90 26.38 9.50
N ARG A 35 4.65 25.91 8.27
CA ARG A 35 3.28 25.64 7.79
C ARG A 35 2.60 24.52 8.55
N VAL A 36 3.34 23.45 8.86
CA VAL A 36 2.83 22.33 9.65
C VAL A 36 2.51 22.79 11.07
N LEU A 37 3.43 23.50 11.72
CA LEU A 37 3.21 24.04 13.07
C LEU A 37 1.99 24.99 13.11
N ALA A 38 1.90 25.95 12.19
CA ALA A 38 0.77 26.88 12.14
C ALA A 38 -0.58 26.18 11.94
N ALA A 39 -0.61 25.11 11.14
CA ALA A 39 -1.82 24.28 10.99
C ALA A 39 -2.16 23.54 12.30
N MET A 40 -1.17 23.03 13.04
CA MET A 40 -1.39 22.38 14.33
C MET A 40 -1.94 23.37 15.37
N GLU A 41 -1.35 24.57 15.48
CA GLU A 41 -1.75 25.61 16.44
C GLU A 41 -3.18 26.12 16.25
N GLN A 42 -3.65 26.15 15.00
CA GLN A 42 -4.97 26.70 14.65
C GLN A 42 -6.04 25.62 14.47
N THR A 43 -5.71 24.35 14.74
CA THR A 43 -6.55 23.20 14.35
C THR A 43 -6.96 23.28 12.86
N GLY A 44 -6.02 23.74 12.03
CA GLY A 44 -6.22 24.07 10.63
C GLY A 44 -5.85 22.92 9.68
N GLN A 45 -5.89 23.23 8.38
CA GLN A 45 -5.52 22.29 7.32
C GLN A 45 -4.40 22.89 6.47
N CYS A 46 -3.35 22.12 6.17
CA CYS A 46 -2.35 22.49 5.18
C CYS A 46 -2.09 21.34 4.20
N ALA A 47 -1.75 21.70 2.97
CA ALA A 47 -1.26 20.78 1.96
C ALA A 47 0.02 21.37 1.36
N VAL A 48 1.10 20.59 1.35
CA VAL A 48 2.42 21.07 0.94
C VAL A 48 3.06 20.06 -0.01
N GLU A 49 3.37 20.53 -1.20
CA GLU A 49 4.25 19.85 -2.14
C GLU A 49 5.70 20.26 -1.84
N ALA A 50 6.43 19.34 -1.22
CA ALA A 50 7.80 19.52 -0.77
C ALA A 50 8.72 18.55 -1.53
N PRO A 51 9.50 19.02 -2.52
CA PRO A 51 10.32 18.18 -3.39
C PRO A 51 11.30 17.28 -2.64
N THR A 52 11.80 16.24 -3.31
CA THR A 52 12.88 15.37 -2.78
C THR A 52 14.08 16.21 -2.33
N GLY A 53 14.71 15.82 -1.23
CA GLY A 53 15.83 16.56 -0.63
C GLY A 53 15.42 17.70 0.31
N THR A 54 14.14 18.06 0.40
CA THR A 54 13.66 19.13 1.32
C THR A 54 13.89 18.79 2.80
N GLY A 55 13.98 17.51 3.18
CA GLY A 55 14.00 17.11 4.59
C GLY A 55 12.60 17.10 5.21
N LYS A 56 11.62 16.59 4.45
CA LYS A 56 10.19 16.56 4.82
C LYS A 56 9.95 15.97 6.21
N THR A 57 10.53 14.81 6.45
CA THR A 57 10.34 14.02 7.67
C THR A 57 10.76 14.77 8.92
N LEU A 58 12.00 15.27 8.96
CA LEU A 58 12.46 16.08 10.08
C LEU A 58 11.61 17.35 10.29
N ALA A 59 11.16 18.00 9.21
CA ALA A 59 10.34 19.21 9.34
C ALA A 59 8.99 18.95 10.03
N TYR A 60 8.21 17.97 9.55
CA TYR A 60 6.91 17.71 10.19
C TYR A 60 7.04 17.04 11.57
N LEU A 61 8.10 16.25 11.80
CA LEU A 61 8.35 15.63 13.10
C LEU A 61 8.76 16.67 14.14
N ALA A 62 9.57 17.66 13.77
CA ALA A 62 9.97 18.75 14.67
C ALA A 62 8.73 19.52 15.17
N SER A 63 7.80 19.86 14.28
CA SER A 63 6.53 20.49 14.68
C SER A 63 5.70 19.59 15.57
N ALA A 64 5.50 18.32 15.20
CA ALA A 64 4.70 17.37 15.98
C ALA A 64 5.26 17.12 17.38
N ALA A 65 6.58 16.91 17.49
CA ALA A 65 7.26 16.65 18.74
C ALA A 65 7.30 17.89 19.65
N LEU A 66 7.40 19.09 19.08
CA LEU A 66 7.27 20.32 19.86
C LEU A 66 5.86 20.49 20.45
N ARG A 67 4.80 20.19 19.68
CA ARG A 67 3.42 20.19 20.20
C ARG A 67 3.23 19.18 21.33
N ALA A 68 3.81 17.98 21.19
CA ALA A 68 3.83 17.01 22.28
C ALA A 68 4.54 17.56 23.53
N ALA A 69 5.77 18.06 23.39
CA ALA A 69 6.59 18.53 24.50
C ALA A 69 6.06 19.76 25.23
N ARG A 70 5.31 20.64 24.55
CA ARG A 70 4.85 21.92 25.11
C ARG A 70 3.36 21.97 25.42
N CYS A 71 2.56 21.18 24.70
CA CYS A 71 1.11 21.23 24.77
C CYS A 71 0.47 19.89 25.12
N ASP A 72 1.26 18.81 25.29
CA ASP A 72 0.75 17.46 25.57
C ASP A 72 -0.24 16.98 24.47
N GLU A 73 0.05 17.41 23.23
CA GLU A 73 -0.77 17.14 22.06
C GLU A 73 -0.19 15.99 21.22
N ARG A 74 -0.98 14.92 21.09
CA ARG A 74 -0.59 13.72 20.35
C ARG A 74 -0.83 13.82 18.83
N THR A 75 0.10 13.26 18.05
CA THR A 75 0.08 13.32 16.58
C THR A 75 0.14 11.94 15.94
N VAL A 76 -0.72 11.70 14.94
CA VAL A 76 -0.60 10.54 14.04
C VAL A 76 0.20 10.93 12.80
N ILE A 77 1.22 10.14 12.46
CA ILE A 77 1.97 10.26 11.21
C ILE A 77 1.63 9.05 10.33
N SER A 78 1.04 9.26 9.16
CA SER A 78 0.73 8.19 8.21
C SER A 78 1.63 8.28 6.99
N THR A 79 2.24 7.16 6.59
CA THR A 79 3.10 7.08 5.39
C THR A 79 2.68 5.94 4.46
N GLU A 80 3.18 5.93 3.22
CA GLU A 80 2.69 5.02 2.17
C GLU A 80 3.07 3.55 2.41
N SER A 81 4.25 3.28 2.99
CA SER A 81 4.84 1.94 3.05
C SER A 81 5.42 1.59 4.42
N LEU A 82 5.48 0.29 4.71
CA LEU A 82 6.12 -0.23 5.94
C LEU A 82 7.62 0.09 6.00
N SER A 83 8.30 0.19 4.86
CA SER A 83 9.72 0.56 4.80
C SER A 83 9.93 2.03 5.17
N LEU A 84 9.07 2.94 4.70
CA LEU A 84 9.12 4.36 5.12
C LEU A 84 8.78 4.51 6.60
N GLN A 85 7.80 3.74 7.09
CA GLN A 85 7.45 3.71 8.50
C GLN A 85 8.65 3.27 9.36
N GLN A 86 9.39 2.26 8.91
CA GLN A 86 10.60 1.79 9.60
C GLN A 86 11.73 2.84 9.54
N GLN A 87 11.91 3.51 8.40
CA GLN A 87 12.88 4.61 8.28
C GLN A 87 12.60 5.72 9.29
N ILE A 88 11.33 6.15 9.41
CA ILE A 88 10.92 7.14 10.40
C ILE A 88 11.26 6.65 11.81
N ALA A 89 10.89 5.41 12.15
CA ALA A 89 11.06 4.86 13.49
C ALA A 89 12.52 4.66 13.90
N ASP A 90 13.37 4.19 12.98
CA ASP A 90 14.75 3.81 13.30
C ASP A 90 15.77 4.93 13.12
N LYS A 91 15.43 5.98 12.34
CA LYS A 91 16.37 7.06 11.98
C LYS A 91 15.85 8.43 12.35
N ASP A 92 14.72 8.84 11.77
CA ASP A 92 14.28 10.23 11.86
C ASP A 92 13.67 10.57 13.24
N ALA A 93 12.91 9.65 13.82
CA ALA A 93 12.27 9.83 15.12
C ALA A 93 13.29 9.92 16.28
N PRO A 94 14.29 9.02 16.41
CA PRO A 94 15.31 9.14 17.46
C PRO A 94 16.04 10.49 17.45
N VAL A 95 16.38 10.97 16.25
CA VAL A 95 17.02 12.29 16.07
C VAL A 95 16.12 13.42 16.57
N ILE A 96 14.83 13.37 16.26
CA ILE A 96 13.88 14.41 16.67
C ILE A 96 13.60 14.36 18.17
N THR A 97 13.48 13.17 18.75
CA THR A 97 13.26 13.03 20.20
C THR A 97 14.45 13.57 20.99
N GLU A 98 15.67 13.29 20.55
CA GLU A 98 16.90 13.83 21.14
C GLU A 98 17.00 15.35 20.97
N ALA A 99 16.68 15.87 19.79
CA ALA A 99 16.69 17.30 19.52
C ALA A 99 15.67 18.06 20.39
N VAL A 100 14.45 17.54 20.50
CA VAL A 100 13.40 18.14 21.33
C VAL A 100 13.79 18.06 22.80
N GLU A 101 14.28 16.93 23.30
CA GLU A 101 14.71 16.84 24.70
C GLU A 101 15.85 17.83 25.01
N SER A 102 16.83 17.96 24.11
CA SER A 102 17.96 18.87 24.25
C SER A 102 17.56 20.35 24.29
N VAL A 103 16.61 20.75 23.45
CA VAL A 103 16.15 22.14 23.37
C VAL A 103 15.11 22.46 24.44
N THR A 104 14.20 21.52 24.69
CA THR A 104 12.97 21.78 25.44
C THR A 104 13.00 21.26 26.87
N GLY A 105 13.93 20.35 27.20
CA GLY A 105 14.01 19.63 28.47
C GLY A 105 12.89 18.60 28.69
N GLN A 106 12.10 18.28 27.65
CA GLN A 106 10.99 17.33 27.73
C GLN A 106 11.23 16.15 26.79
N SER A 107 11.07 14.94 27.31
CA SER A 107 11.15 13.72 26.51
C SER A 107 9.86 13.52 25.71
N VAL A 108 10.00 13.09 24.46
CA VAL A 108 8.88 12.77 23.57
C VAL A 108 8.96 11.30 23.18
N SER A 109 7.84 10.60 23.29
CA SER A 109 7.72 9.17 22.99
C SER A 109 7.14 8.92 21.59
N VAL A 110 7.73 7.96 20.87
CA VAL A 110 7.30 7.58 19.52
C VAL A 110 7.01 6.08 19.46
N ALA A 111 5.88 5.71 18.86
CA ALA A 111 5.52 4.32 18.66
C ALA A 111 5.04 4.04 17.23
N VAL A 112 5.31 2.82 16.77
CA VAL A 112 4.88 2.31 15.48
C VAL A 112 3.60 1.50 15.64
N TYR A 113 2.56 1.86 14.90
CA TYR A 113 1.31 1.11 14.85
C TYR A 113 1.03 0.56 13.45
N LYS A 114 0.93 -0.77 13.37
CA LYS A 114 0.75 -1.56 12.14
C LYS A 114 -0.50 -2.43 12.31
N GLY A 115 -1.09 -2.87 11.19
CA GLY A 115 -2.22 -3.81 11.23
C GLY A 115 -1.84 -5.15 11.85
N TRP A 116 -2.78 -5.80 12.54
CA TRP A 116 -2.60 -7.06 13.27
C TRP A 116 -1.82 -8.12 12.47
N GLN A 117 -2.17 -8.28 11.20
CA GLN A 117 -1.55 -9.26 10.30
C GLN A 117 -0.09 -8.95 9.94
N ASN A 118 0.48 -7.81 10.33
CA ASN A 118 1.90 -7.52 10.13
C ASN A 118 2.76 -7.92 11.32
N THR A 119 2.15 -8.43 12.39
CA THR A 119 2.83 -8.88 13.60
C THR A 119 2.56 -10.37 13.81
N ALA A 120 3.59 -11.08 14.26
CA ALA A 120 3.51 -12.50 14.55
C ALA A 120 2.51 -12.78 15.68
N CYS A 121 1.74 -13.85 15.54
CA CYS A 121 0.78 -14.33 16.50
C CYS A 121 1.32 -15.60 17.15
N ALA A 122 1.67 -15.54 18.44
CA ALA A 122 2.17 -16.69 19.19
C ALA A 122 1.20 -17.88 19.12
N MET A 123 -0.11 -17.64 19.20
CA MET A 123 -1.13 -18.68 19.10
C MET A 123 -1.12 -19.37 17.73
N SER A 124 -1.01 -18.60 16.64
CA SER A 124 -0.92 -19.18 15.29
C SER A 124 0.34 -20.02 15.13
N ALA A 125 1.47 -19.54 15.66
CA ALA A 125 2.74 -20.26 15.62
C ALA A 125 2.71 -21.56 16.46
N VAL A 126 2.15 -21.55 17.67
CA VAL A 126 1.95 -22.77 18.48
C VAL A 126 1.17 -23.81 17.68
N ARG A 127 0.08 -23.42 17.00
CA ARG A 127 -0.73 -24.36 16.21
C ARG A 127 0.00 -24.91 15.00
N VAL A 128 0.80 -24.08 14.31
CA VAL A 128 1.67 -24.58 13.24
C VAL A 128 2.62 -25.65 13.79
N LEU A 129 3.29 -25.40 14.92
CA LEU A 129 4.27 -26.34 15.47
C LEU A 129 3.64 -27.61 16.05
N GLN A 130 2.51 -27.51 16.75
CA GLN A 130 1.75 -28.67 17.22
C GLN A 130 1.25 -29.53 16.05
N ALA A 131 0.80 -28.89 14.97
CA ALA A 131 0.43 -29.58 13.74
C ALA A 131 1.61 -30.32 13.09
N LEU A 132 2.81 -29.75 13.17
CA LEU A 132 4.03 -30.42 12.71
C LEU A 132 4.39 -31.62 13.58
N LEU A 133 4.14 -31.56 14.88
CA LEU A 133 4.47 -32.63 15.82
C LEU A 133 3.40 -33.73 15.89
N ASP A 134 2.31 -33.62 15.12
CA ASP A 134 1.11 -34.47 15.23
C ASP A 134 0.50 -34.45 16.64
N ASP A 135 0.61 -33.30 17.33
CA ASP A 135 0.23 -33.09 18.72
C ASP A 135 -0.82 -31.97 18.85
N PHE A 136 -1.86 -32.03 18.02
CA PHE A 136 -2.88 -30.98 17.90
C PHE A 136 -3.67 -30.72 19.20
N HIS A 137 -3.75 -31.72 20.08
CA HIS A 137 -4.51 -31.64 21.32
C HIS A 137 -3.65 -31.36 22.54
N ALA A 138 -2.33 -31.17 22.38
CA ALA A 138 -1.49 -30.75 23.48
C ALA A 138 -1.96 -29.40 24.06
N PRO A 139 -1.90 -29.23 25.39
CA PRO A 139 -2.13 -27.95 26.03
C PRO A 139 -1.25 -26.87 25.43
N VAL A 140 -1.80 -25.68 25.25
CA VAL A 140 -1.04 -24.53 24.77
C VAL A 140 0.01 -24.16 25.83
N PRO A 141 1.32 -24.11 25.50
CA PRO A 141 2.35 -23.70 26.45
C PRO A 141 2.20 -22.21 26.77
N VAL A 142 1.89 -21.89 28.04
CA VAL A 142 1.65 -20.51 28.52
C VAL A 142 2.83 -19.92 29.30
N THR A 143 4.00 -20.55 29.25
CA THR A 143 5.23 -20.05 29.87
C THR A 143 6.25 -19.71 28.80
N ARG A 144 7.18 -18.79 29.11
CA ARG A 144 8.30 -18.46 28.21
C ARG A 144 9.07 -19.72 27.81
N ASP A 145 9.48 -20.53 28.79
CA ASP A 145 10.28 -21.73 28.53
C ASP A 145 9.49 -22.74 27.69
N GLY A 146 8.21 -22.96 27.97
CA GLY A 146 7.37 -23.85 27.17
C GLY A 146 7.21 -23.42 25.70
N LEU A 147 7.20 -22.11 25.41
CA LEU A 147 7.19 -21.62 24.03
C LEU A 147 8.52 -21.90 23.32
N LEU A 148 9.65 -21.79 24.04
CA LEU A 148 10.98 -22.06 23.51
C LEU A 148 11.19 -23.56 23.29
N ASP A 149 10.81 -24.39 24.26
CA ASP A 149 10.89 -25.84 24.19
C ASP A 149 10.09 -26.39 22.99
N LEU A 150 8.89 -25.85 22.74
CA LEU A 150 8.09 -26.23 21.57
C LEU A 150 8.77 -25.85 20.24
N ALA A 151 9.42 -24.70 20.18
CA ALA A 151 10.16 -24.27 19.00
C ALA A 151 11.35 -25.20 18.72
N ASP A 152 12.11 -25.56 19.76
CA ASP A 152 13.27 -26.43 19.67
C ASP A 152 12.87 -27.87 19.29
N ALA A 153 11.82 -28.41 19.92
CA ALA A 153 11.30 -29.75 19.62
C ALA A 153 10.81 -29.88 18.16
N ALA A 154 10.14 -28.86 17.63
CA ALA A 154 9.67 -28.87 16.24
C ALA A 154 10.82 -28.82 15.22
N GLU A 155 11.89 -28.08 15.50
CA GLU A 155 13.08 -28.03 14.64
C GLU A 155 13.83 -29.37 14.62
N GLU A 156 13.92 -30.04 15.77
CA GLU A 156 14.50 -31.38 15.87
C GLU A 156 13.66 -32.40 15.09
N ALA A 157 12.34 -32.41 15.26
CA ALA A 157 11.44 -33.35 14.60
C ALA A 157 11.43 -33.21 13.07
N VAL A 158 11.41 -31.98 12.54
CA VAL A 158 11.34 -31.75 11.08
C VAL A 158 12.65 -32.14 10.37
N SER A 159 13.78 -32.14 11.07
CA SER A 159 15.05 -32.64 10.52
C SER A 159 14.96 -34.11 10.07
N GLY A 160 14.02 -34.88 10.63
CA GLY A 160 13.73 -36.28 10.26
C GLY A 160 12.53 -36.49 9.32
N MET A 161 11.80 -35.45 8.92
CA MET A 161 10.52 -35.60 8.18
C MET A 161 10.68 -35.83 6.66
N PRO A 162 9.84 -36.72 6.06
CA PRO A 162 9.78 -36.89 4.61
C PRO A 162 9.38 -35.60 3.89
N THR A 163 10.02 -35.31 2.75
CA THR A 163 9.81 -34.10 1.91
C THR A 163 8.40 -33.92 1.31
N ARG A 164 7.42 -34.78 1.58
CA ARG A 164 6.09 -34.76 0.94
C ARG A 164 4.89 -34.71 1.91
N THR A 165 5.11 -34.66 3.22
CA THR A 165 4.00 -34.53 4.18
C THR A 165 3.42 -33.12 4.09
N ARG A 166 2.09 -32.98 3.99
CA ARG A 166 1.40 -31.69 4.14
C ARG A 166 0.65 -31.69 5.45
N ILE A 167 0.67 -30.56 6.16
CA ILE A 167 -0.12 -30.37 7.38
C ILE A 167 -1.30 -29.46 7.09
N THR A 168 -2.39 -29.64 7.84
CA THR A 168 -3.52 -28.72 7.83
C THR A 168 -3.41 -27.83 9.06
N VAL A 169 -3.12 -26.55 8.85
CA VAL A 169 -3.15 -25.54 9.92
C VAL A 169 -4.34 -24.67 9.64
N ASP A 170 -5.25 -24.52 10.61
CA ASP A 170 -6.33 -23.54 10.49
C ASP A 170 -7.23 -23.80 9.24
N GLY A 171 -7.40 -25.07 8.84
CA GLY A 171 -8.10 -25.49 7.61
C GLY A 171 -7.27 -25.39 6.32
N GLN A 172 -6.06 -24.82 6.36
CA GLN A 172 -5.22 -24.64 5.18
C GLN A 172 -4.09 -25.69 5.08
N LEU A 173 -4.02 -26.33 3.91
CA LEU A 173 -2.89 -27.20 3.53
C LEU A 173 -1.61 -26.37 3.40
N THR A 174 -0.61 -26.74 4.19
CA THR A 174 0.67 -26.04 4.32
C THR A 174 1.83 -27.02 4.21
N ASP A 175 2.91 -26.61 3.54
CA ASP A 175 4.16 -27.36 3.51
C ASP A 175 4.91 -27.17 4.84
N PRO A 176 5.25 -28.25 5.55
CA PRO A 176 6.01 -28.19 6.80
C PRO A 176 7.27 -27.34 6.76
N ARG A 177 8.03 -27.43 5.67
CA ARG A 177 9.32 -26.73 5.54
C ARG A 177 9.13 -25.23 5.33
N ASP A 178 8.01 -24.83 4.75
CA ASP A 178 7.63 -23.43 4.58
C ASP A 178 7.13 -22.79 5.88
N ALA A 179 6.56 -23.59 6.79
CA ALA A 179 5.90 -23.10 7.99
C ALA A 179 6.80 -23.12 9.24
N LEU A 180 7.72 -24.10 9.34
CA LEU A 180 8.58 -24.28 10.51
C LEU A 180 9.38 -23.02 10.84
N GLY A 181 10.17 -22.51 9.89
CA GLY A 181 11.07 -21.38 10.12
C GLY A 181 10.33 -20.12 10.63
N PRO A 182 9.26 -19.67 9.94
CA PRO A 182 8.42 -18.58 10.43
C PRO A 182 7.79 -18.85 11.80
N ALA A 183 7.31 -20.07 12.07
CA ALA A 183 6.60 -20.39 13.31
C ALA A 183 7.54 -20.47 14.52
N ALA A 184 8.68 -21.15 14.38
CA ALA A 184 9.71 -21.21 15.42
C ALA A 184 10.25 -19.81 15.74
N TRP A 185 10.54 -19.00 14.71
CA TRP A 185 10.92 -17.60 14.91
C TRP A 185 9.83 -16.79 15.61
N ALA A 186 8.56 -16.96 15.23
CA ALA A 186 7.44 -16.23 15.81
C ALA A 186 7.29 -16.51 17.31
N LEU A 187 7.49 -17.75 17.77
CA LEU A 187 7.48 -18.08 19.20
C LEU A 187 8.65 -17.44 19.95
N ARG A 188 9.87 -17.57 19.42
CA ARG A 188 11.07 -16.97 20.04
C ARG A 188 10.99 -15.44 20.11
N ALA A 189 10.49 -14.80 19.05
CA ALA A 189 10.23 -13.36 19.03
C ALA A 189 9.10 -12.98 20.00
N SER A 190 8.09 -13.83 20.16
CA SER A 190 7.00 -13.61 21.13
C SER A 190 7.45 -13.82 22.58
N ALA A 191 8.49 -14.62 22.81
CA ALA A 191 9.07 -14.87 24.12
C ALA A 191 10.06 -13.78 24.60
N THR A 192 10.60 -12.95 23.70
CA THR A 192 11.67 -11.97 23.99
C THR A 192 11.17 -10.52 23.89
N VAL A 193 11.84 -9.56 24.53
CA VAL A 193 11.47 -8.15 24.38
C VAL A 193 12.07 -7.62 23.08
N GLY A 194 11.26 -7.51 22.03
CA GLY A 194 11.70 -7.05 20.72
C GLY A 194 10.57 -6.95 19.70
N PRO A 195 10.89 -6.51 18.46
CA PRO A 195 9.94 -6.51 17.38
C PRO A 195 9.69 -7.95 16.90
N ALA A 196 8.41 -8.26 16.70
CA ALA A 196 7.96 -9.54 16.15
C ALA A 196 7.10 -9.30 14.91
N ASP A 197 7.47 -8.31 14.10
CA ASP A 197 6.76 -7.96 12.89
C ASP A 197 7.45 -8.55 11.65
N ARG A 198 6.72 -8.59 10.53
CA ARG A 198 7.20 -9.21 9.30
C ARG A 198 8.58 -8.69 8.84
N PRO A 199 8.86 -7.38 8.87
CA PRO A 199 10.18 -6.86 8.50
C PRO A 199 11.32 -7.35 9.40
N SER A 200 11.03 -7.75 10.64
CA SER A 200 12.02 -8.26 11.59
C SER A 200 12.36 -9.75 11.38
N TYR A 201 11.67 -10.45 10.48
CA TYR A 201 12.01 -11.82 10.12
C TYR A 201 13.29 -11.85 9.25
N PRO A 202 14.33 -12.61 9.62
CA PRO A 202 15.67 -12.50 9.02
C PRO A 202 15.79 -13.08 7.60
N HIS A 203 14.78 -13.80 7.12
CA HIS A 203 14.83 -14.47 5.81
C HIS A 203 13.74 -13.94 4.86
N PRO A 204 13.92 -14.09 3.54
CA PRO A 204 12.85 -13.78 2.59
C PRO A 204 11.60 -14.62 2.90
N ILE A 205 10.45 -13.96 3.01
CA ILE A 205 9.19 -14.64 3.34
C ILE A 205 8.05 -14.21 2.42
N THR A 206 7.35 -15.21 1.90
CA THR A 206 6.15 -15.01 1.08
C THR A 206 4.97 -14.58 1.93
N GLU A 207 3.94 -14.00 1.29
CA GLU A 207 2.69 -13.66 1.96
C GLU A 207 2.03 -14.90 2.59
N ARG A 208 1.99 -16.02 1.87
CA ARG A 208 1.37 -17.27 2.33
C ARG A 208 2.06 -17.83 3.56
N GLN A 209 3.40 -17.84 3.57
CA GLN A 209 4.18 -18.26 4.74
C GLN A 209 3.89 -17.36 5.95
N TRP A 210 3.87 -16.04 5.76
CA TRP A 210 3.58 -15.11 6.86
C TRP A 210 2.14 -15.23 7.40
N GLN A 211 1.16 -15.51 6.54
CA GLN A 211 -0.23 -15.73 6.94
C GLN A 211 -0.41 -16.97 7.83
N SER A 212 0.53 -17.93 7.80
CA SER A 212 0.49 -19.08 8.71
C SER A 212 0.82 -18.73 10.16
N VAL A 213 1.55 -17.62 10.39
CA VAL A 213 2.05 -17.20 11.72
C VAL A 213 1.51 -15.83 12.15
N SER A 214 0.47 -15.35 11.47
CA SER A 214 -0.21 -14.08 11.78
C SER A 214 -1.72 -14.26 11.77
N VAL A 215 -2.43 -13.28 12.32
CA VAL A 215 -3.90 -13.31 12.39
C VAL A 215 -4.45 -11.93 12.08
N SER A 216 -5.64 -11.87 11.47
CA SER A 216 -6.38 -10.62 11.33
C SER A 216 -6.96 -10.20 12.69
N ALA A 217 -7.29 -8.91 12.84
CA ALA A 217 -7.91 -8.44 14.08
C ALA A 217 -9.30 -9.09 14.33
N THR A 218 -10.03 -9.39 13.25
CA THR A 218 -11.37 -10.00 13.31
C THR A 218 -11.32 -11.50 13.61
N ASP A 219 -10.26 -12.20 13.21
CA ASP A 219 -10.07 -13.63 13.50
C ASP A 219 -9.33 -13.88 14.83
N CYS A 220 -9.05 -12.81 15.59
CA CYS A 220 -8.31 -12.88 16.85
C CYS A 220 -9.22 -13.32 18.02
N LEU A 221 -8.68 -14.16 18.92
CA LEU A 221 -9.38 -14.59 20.14
C LEU A 221 -9.52 -13.48 21.19
N ARG A 222 -8.79 -12.37 21.02
CA ARG A 222 -8.79 -11.20 21.92
C ARG A 222 -8.50 -11.61 23.37
N ASN A 223 -9.31 -11.17 24.33
CA ASN A 223 -9.18 -11.47 25.76
C ASN A 223 -9.32 -12.96 26.11
N ARG A 224 -9.83 -13.81 25.20
CA ARG A 224 -9.91 -15.26 25.37
C ARG A 224 -8.61 -15.99 25.01
N CYS A 225 -7.62 -15.28 24.47
CA CYS A 225 -6.36 -15.90 24.06
C CYS A 225 -5.52 -16.30 25.29
N PRO A 226 -5.10 -17.57 25.44
CA PRO A 226 -4.27 -18.00 26.57
C PRO A 226 -2.84 -17.42 26.52
N LEU A 227 -2.43 -16.92 25.36
CA LEU A 227 -1.11 -16.31 25.13
C LEU A 227 -1.16 -14.77 25.12
N LEU A 228 -2.11 -14.18 25.86
CA LEU A 228 -2.29 -12.73 25.89
C LEU A 228 -1.02 -12.00 26.37
N GLU A 229 -0.28 -12.57 27.33
CA GLU A 229 0.99 -12.03 27.83
C GLU A 229 2.07 -11.97 26.74
N PHE A 230 2.07 -12.92 25.80
CA PHE A 230 3.01 -12.99 24.68
C PHE A 230 2.47 -12.31 23.41
N CYS A 231 1.34 -11.62 23.49
CA CYS A 231 0.64 -11.04 22.34
C CYS A 231 1.34 -9.77 21.82
N ARG A 232 2.18 -9.95 20.81
CA ARG A 232 2.93 -8.87 20.16
C ARG A 232 2.06 -7.81 19.47
N PRO A 233 0.96 -8.16 18.78
CA PRO A 233 0.04 -7.16 18.25
C PRO A 233 -0.55 -6.26 19.36
N LEU A 234 -0.94 -6.85 20.49
CA LEU A 234 -1.48 -6.10 21.62
C LEU A 234 -0.43 -5.21 22.26
N ALA A 235 0.78 -5.73 22.51
CA ALA A 235 1.89 -4.94 23.05
C ALA A 235 2.25 -3.75 22.14
N ALA A 236 2.17 -3.90 20.81
CA ALA A 236 2.35 -2.80 19.87
C ALA A 236 1.23 -1.74 20.01
N LYS A 237 -0.04 -2.16 20.14
CA LYS A 237 -1.17 -1.25 20.35
C LYS A 237 -1.07 -0.51 21.67
N GLN A 238 -0.68 -1.18 22.76
CA GLN A 238 -0.48 -0.57 24.07
C GLN A 238 0.62 0.49 24.06
N ARG A 239 1.75 0.21 23.42
CA ARG A 239 2.80 1.23 23.20
C ARG A 239 2.29 2.43 22.40
N ALA A 240 1.54 2.18 21.33
CA ALA A 240 0.93 3.25 20.55
C ALA A 240 -0.11 4.07 21.34
N SER A 241 -0.83 3.46 22.29
CA SER A 241 -1.85 4.15 23.10
C SER A 241 -1.27 5.18 24.07
N THR A 242 -0.01 5.02 24.48
CA THR A 242 0.67 5.90 25.43
C THR A 242 1.69 6.82 24.77
N ALA A 243 2.04 6.57 23.50
CA ALA A 243 3.00 7.39 22.78
C ALA A 243 2.44 8.75 22.35
N ASP A 244 3.31 9.76 22.34
CA ASP A 244 3.00 11.11 21.89
C ASP A 244 2.84 11.17 20.36
N LEU A 245 3.73 10.48 19.65
CA LEU A 245 3.72 10.39 18.19
C LEU A 245 3.47 8.93 17.79
N VAL A 246 2.44 8.70 16.99
CA VAL A 246 2.11 7.37 16.46
C VAL A 246 2.35 7.33 14.96
N VAL A 247 3.36 6.57 14.55
CA VAL A 247 3.67 6.35 13.14
C VAL A 247 2.89 5.13 12.63
N THR A 248 2.05 5.34 11.64
CA THR A 248 1.22 4.33 10.98
C THR A 248 1.35 4.37 9.45
N ASN A 249 0.57 3.58 8.74
CA ASN A 249 0.55 3.55 7.28
C ASN A 249 -0.81 3.96 6.70
N HIS A 250 -0.83 4.33 5.42
CA HIS A 250 -2.05 4.70 4.71
C HIS A 250 -3.07 3.55 4.62
N THR A 251 -2.62 2.30 4.72
CA THR A 251 -3.54 1.15 4.68
C THR A 251 -4.49 1.16 5.87
N LEU A 252 -4.05 1.48 7.09
CA LEU A 252 -4.94 1.57 8.25
C LEU A 252 -5.94 2.73 8.12
N LEU A 253 -5.51 3.89 7.64
CA LEU A 253 -6.41 5.01 7.35
C LEU A 253 -7.40 4.66 6.22
N GLY A 254 -6.93 3.91 5.22
CA GLY A 254 -7.75 3.41 4.13
C GLY A 254 -8.85 2.46 4.61
N ILE A 255 -8.53 1.54 5.53
CA ILE A 255 -9.52 0.66 6.16
C ILE A 255 -10.53 1.49 6.95
N GLN A 256 -10.06 2.43 7.77
CA GLN A 256 -10.93 3.29 8.58
C GLN A 256 -11.90 4.10 7.71
N ALA A 257 -11.41 4.74 6.65
CA ALA A 257 -12.24 5.48 5.71
C ALA A 257 -13.24 4.57 4.98
N ALA A 258 -12.74 3.46 4.38
CA ALA A 258 -13.55 2.62 3.51
C ALA A 258 -14.58 1.77 4.26
N LYS A 259 -14.23 1.27 5.45
CA LYS A 259 -15.08 0.41 6.27
C LYS A 259 -15.87 1.18 7.33
N LYS A 260 -15.60 2.48 7.51
CA LYS A 260 -16.24 3.36 8.51
C LYS A 260 -16.10 2.82 9.94
N VAL A 261 -14.90 2.36 10.27
CA VAL A 261 -14.57 1.81 11.60
C VAL A 261 -13.34 2.52 12.18
N PRO A 262 -13.34 2.87 13.47
CA PRO A 262 -12.21 3.55 14.09
C PRO A 262 -11.05 2.56 14.30
N VAL A 263 -10.06 2.61 13.40
CA VAL A 263 -8.86 1.73 13.45
C VAL A 263 -7.69 2.44 14.13
N VAL A 264 -7.53 3.73 13.85
CA VAL A 264 -6.44 4.59 14.33
C VAL A 264 -7.03 5.79 15.07
N LEU A 265 -7.76 6.65 14.34
CA LEU A 265 -8.38 7.84 14.91
C LEU A 265 -9.74 7.48 15.49
N SER A 266 -10.11 8.12 16.60
CA SER A 266 -11.30 7.75 17.39
C SER A 266 -11.29 6.30 17.89
N SER A 267 -10.15 5.61 17.85
CA SER A 267 -10.00 4.30 18.47
C SER A 267 -9.93 4.49 19.99
N ARG A 268 -10.83 3.81 20.74
CA ARG A 268 -10.88 3.93 22.21
C ARG A 268 -9.57 3.50 22.84
N SER A 269 -9.02 2.40 22.30
CA SER A 269 -7.78 1.82 22.79
C SER A 269 -6.51 2.61 22.42
N LEU A 270 -6.51 3.41 21.35
CA LEU A 270 -5.38 4.32 21.05
C LEU A 270 -5.54 5.71 21.66
N GLY A 271 -6.76 6.11 21.98
CA GLY A 271 -7.08 7.40 22.58
C GLY A 271 -7.21 8.55 21.60
N ARG A 272 -7.33 9.74 22.18
CA ARG A 272 -7.44 11.00 21.44
C ARG A 272 -6.11 11.38 20.79
N PHE A 273 -6.22 11.90 19.57
CA PHE A 273 -5.17 12.62 18.86
C PHE A 273 -5.63 14.04 18.54
N HIS A 274 -4.70 14.97 18.36
CA HIS A 274 -4.97 16.37 18.04
C HIS A 274 -4.61 16.67 16.58
N HIS A 275 -3.59 15.98 16.08
CA HIS A 275 -3.01 16.25 14.77
C HIS A 275 -2.86 14.97 13.95
N ILE A 276 -2.98 15.12 12.63
CA ILE A 276 -2.59 14.11 11.66
C ILE A 276 -1.67 14.72 10.60
N VAL A 277 -0.53 14.08 10.39
CA VAL A 277 0.36 14.31 9.26
C VAL A 277 0.27 13.12 8.32
N VAL A 278 -0.05 13.36 7.05
CA VAL A 278 -0.03 12.36 5.99
C VAL A 278 1.17 12.64 5.10
N ASP A 279 2.22 11.83 5.25
CA ASP A 279 3.40 11.85 4.41
C ASP A 279 3.19 11.00 3.15
N GLU A 280 3.80 11.40 2.03
CA GLU A 280 3.49 10.86 0.70
C GLU A 280 1.97 10.84 0.39
N ALA A 281 1.29 11.92 0.80
CA ALA A 281 -0.18 12.03 0.80
C ALA A 281 -0.85 11.68 -0.54
N HIS A 282 -0.14 11.84 -1.67
CA HIS A 282 -0.63 11.45 -2.99
C HIS A 282 -1.11 9.99 -3.06
N GLY A 283 -0.59 9.08 -2.22
CA GLY A 283 -0.96 7.67 -2.19
C GLY A 283 -2.22 7.36 -1.36
N LEU A 284 -2.67 8.29 -0.51
CA LEU A 284 -3.81 8.05 0.40
C LEU A 284 -5.12 7.73 -0.33
N PRO A 285 -5.54 8.44 -1.40
CA PRO A 285 -6.75 8.09 -2.14
C PRO A 285 -6.74 6.63 -2.62
N ASP A 286 -5.64 6.20 -3.26
CA ASP A 286 -5.52 4.84 -3.78
C ASP A 286 -5.53 3.80 -2.66
N ALA A 287 -4.98 4.12 -1.48
CA ALA A 287 -5.12 3.27 -0.29
C ALA A 287 -6.60 3.10 0.11
N VAL A 288 -7.39 4.18 0.19
CA VAL A 288 -8.83 4.10 0.49
C VAL A 288 -9.57 3.26 -0.55
N ARG A 289 -9.31 3.49 -1.85
CA ARG A 289 -9.92 2.75 -2.96
C ARG A 289 -9.66 1.26 -2.87
N LYS A 290 -8.40 0.90 -2.62
CA LYS A 290 -7.96 -0.49 -2.50
C LYS A 290 -8.59 -1.19 -1.29
N GLN A 291 -8.66 -0.52 -0.15
CA GLN A 291 -9.30 -1.09 1.06
C GLN A 291 -10.82 -1.16 0.96
N GLY A 292 -11.42 -0.28 0.14
CA GLY A 292 -12.84 -0.32 -0.21
C GLY A 292 -13.19 -1.28 -1.34
N GLU A 293 -12.21 -1.97 -1.93
CA GLU A 293 -12.47 -2.90 -3.04
C GLU A 293 -13.16 -4.18 -2.54
N SER A 294 -14.26 -4.52 -3.20
CA SER A 294 -15.01 -5.77 -3.07
C SER A 294 -14.87 -6.55 -4.36
N THR A 295 -14.68 -7.87 -4.27
CA THR A 295 -14.47 -8.75 -5.44
C THR A 295 -15.31 -10.01 -5.34
N MET A 296 -15.85 -10.50 -6.46
CA MET A 296 -16.68 -11.71 -6.52
C MET A 296 -16.41 -12.54 -7.78
N SER A 297 -16.42 -13.87 -7.61
CA SER A 297 -16.28 -14.87 -8.68
C SER A 297 -16.76 -16.25 -8.20
N GLY A 298 -16.99 -17.19 -9.13
CA GLY A 298 -17.30 -18.58 -8.79
C GLY A 298 -16.21 -19.23 -7.92
N ARG A 299 -14.94 -18.96 -8.21
CA ARG A 299 -13.81 -19.43 -7.40
C ARG A 299 -13.86 -18.92 -5.95
N ARG A 300 -14.24 -17.67 -5.72
CA ARG A 300 -14.36 -17.11 -4.36
C ARG A 300 -15.47 -17.83 -3.58
N LEU A 301 -16.58 -18.17 -4.24
CA LEU A 301 -17.67 -18.97 -3.65
C LEU A 301 -17.19 -20.38 -3.28
N LEU A 302 -16.50 -21.07 -4.19
CA LEU A 302 -15.99 -22.42 -3.95
C LEU A 302 -14.95 -22.46 -2.84
N ASN A 303 -14.09 -21.44 -2.73
CA ASN A 303 -13.14 -21.35 -1.62
C ASN A 303 -13.87 -21.17 -0.27
N LEU A 304 -14.88 -20.30 -0.22
CA LEU A 304 -15.72 -20.14 0.97
C LEU A 304 -16.42 -21.45 1.37
N VAL A 305 -16.98 -22.18 0.40
CA VAL A 305 -17.62 -23.48 0.63
C VAL A 305 -16.64 -24.47 1.23
N ARG A 306 -15.45 -24.60 0.65
CA ARG A 306 -14.40 -25.48 1.15
C ARG A 306 -14.02 -25.13 2.59
N ASP A 307 -13.87 -23.85 2.90
CA ASP A 307 -13.54 -23.40 4.25
C ASP A 307 -14.63 -23.79 5.25
N VAL A 308 -15.90 -23.65 4.86
CA VAL A 308 -17.04 -24.06 5.69
C VAL A 308 -17.06 -25.58 5.86
N GLU A 309 -16.95 -26.37 4.78
CA GLU A 309 -16.92 -27.84 4.83
C GLU A 309 -15.84 -28.36 5.77
N GLN A 310 -14.61 -27.84 5.66
CA GLN A 310 -13.52 -28.19 6.55
C GLN A 310 -13.81 -27.86 8.01
N GLY A 311 -14.47 -26.72 8.26
CA GLY A 311 -14.89 -26.36 9.60
C GLY A 311 -15.97 -27.28 10.16
N VAL A 312 -16.92 -27.71 9.33
CA VAL A 312 -17.95 -28.69 9.73
C VAL A 312 -17.34 -30.03 10.08
N ASP A 313 -16.42 -30.52 9.27
CA ASP A 313 -15.77 -31.81 9.51
C ASP A 313 -15.00 -31.77 10.85
N GLN A 314 -14.22 -30.71 11.09
CA GLN A 314 -13.52 -30.51 12.38
C GLN A 314 -14.47 -30.47 13.59
N TRP A 315 -15.68 -29.93 13.44
CA TRP A 315 -16.67 -29.91 14.52
C TRP A 315 -17.41 -31.26 14.70
N SER A 316 -17.37 -32.13 13.70
CA SER A 316 -18.10 -33.40 13.66
C SER A 316 -17.30 -34.61 14.18
N ASP A 317 -15.98 -34.50 14.34
CA ASP A 317 -15.05 -35.61 14.67
C ASP A 317 -15.18 -36.14 16.12
N GLY A 318 -16.34 -36.69 16.49
CA GLY A 318 -16.52 -37.51 17.69
C GLY A 318 -16.57 -36.76 19.03
N SER A 319 -16.38 -35.44 19.03
CA SER A 319 -16.45 -34.61 20.23
C SER A 319 -17.88 -34.33 20.73
N GLY A 320 -18.91 -34.66 19.93
CA GLY A 320 -20.33 -34.44 20.25
C GLY A 320 -20.78 -32.97 20.21
N LYS A 321 -19.97 -32.10 19.59
CA LYS A 321 -20.07 -30.64 19.71
C LYS A 321 -20.85 -29.95 18.57
N LEU A 322 -21.09 -30.65 17.46
CA LEU A 322 -22.06 -30.30 16.42
C LEU A 322 -22.99 -31.50 16.28
N ASP A 323 -24.29 -31.30 16.46
CA ASP A 323 -25.23 -32.40 16.29
C ASP A 323 -25.26 -32.87 14.83
N SER A 324 -25.50 -34.16 14.63
CA SER A 324 -25.47 -34.78 13.30
C SER A 324 -26.46 -34.11 12.34
N ASP A 325 -27.61 -33.65 12.84
CA ASP A 325 -28.66 -33.10 12.01
C ASP A 325 -28.27 -31.72 11.48
N THR A 326 -27.65 -30.88 12.31
CA THR A 326 -27.10 -29.58 11.88
C THR A 326 -25.93 -29.77 10.90
N ALA A 327 -25.05 -30.75 11.14
CA ALA A 327 -23.95 -31.07 10.22
C ALA A 327 -24.48 -31.50 8.84
N VAL A 328 -25.48 -32.38 8.82
CA VAL A 328 -26.14 -32.84 7.59
C VAL A 328 -26.87 -31.68 6.88
N ALA A 329 -27.60 -30.85 7.62
CA ALA A 329 -28.31 -29.70 7.07
C ALA A 329 -27.36 -28.68 6.44
N LEU A 330 -26.20 -28.45 7.05
CA LEU A 330 -25.18 -27.56 6.53
C LEU A 330 -24.53 -28.14 5.27
N LYS A 331 -24.13 -29.42 5.28
CA LYS A 331 -23.62 -30.11 4.09
C LYS A 331 -24.63 -30.11 2.93
N ALA A 332 -25.92 -30.31 3.21
CA ALA A 332 -26.98 -30.22 2.21
C ALA A 332 -27.09 -28.82 1.58
N ARG A 333 -26.97 -27.74 2.38
CA ARG A 333 -26.94 -26.36 1.88
C ARG A 333 -25.72 -26.06 1.03
N LEU A 334 -24.58 -26.69 1.32
CA LEU A 334 -23.32 -26.52 0.58
C LEU A 334 -23.33 -27.28 -0.76
N GLY A 335 -24.06 -28.40 -0.86
CA GLY A 335 -24.11 -29.25 -2.06
C GLY A 335 -24.52 -28.55 -3.36
N GLY A 336 -25.30 -27.46 -3.28
CA GLY A 336 -25.71 -26.66 -4.45
C GLY A 336 -24.65 -25.66 -4.94
N ALA A 337 -23.58 -25.43 -4.18
CA ALA A 337 -22.67 -24.32 -4.44
C ALA A 337 -21.84 -24.47 -5.72
N GLY A 338 -21.56 -25.70 -6.16
CA GLY A 338 -20.87 -25.96 -7.43
C GLY A 338 -21.67 -25.51 -8.65
N ALA A 339 -22.98 -25.82 -8.66
CA ALA A 339 -23.88 -25.37 -9.71
C ALA A 339 -24.05 -23.85 -9.69
N LEU A 340 -24.18 -23.26 -8.48
CA LEU A 340 -24.27 -21.81 -8.31
C LEU A 340 -23.01 -21.08 -8.78
N ALA A 341 -21.81 -21.60 -8.44
CA ALA A 341 -20.54 -21.05 -8.91
C ALA A 341 -20.43 -21.10 -10.44
N SER A 342 -20.87 -22.20 -11.06
CA SER A 342 -20.87 -22.33 -12.52
C SER A 342 -21.82 -21.33 -13.20
N ARG A 343 -23.03 -21.15 -12.65
CA ARG A 343 -23.98 -20.13 -13.13
C ARG A 343 -23.44 -18.72 -12.96
N LEU A 344 -22.76 -18.44 -11.85
CA LEU A 344 -22.08 -17.16 -11.62
C LEU A 344 -21.01 -16.91 -12.69
N ASP A 345 -20.14 -17.88 -12.99
CA ASP A 345 -19.09 -17.71 -14.00
C ASP A 345 -19.67 -17.50 -15.41
N VAL A 346 -20.79 -18.17 -15.74
CA VAL A 346 -21.54 -17.94 -16.99
C VAL A 346 -22.10 -16.51 -17.03
N ALA A 347 -22.74 -16.04 -15.95
CA ALA A 347 -23.30 -14.69 -15.86
C ALA A 347 -22.21 -13.61 -16.01
N LEU A 348 -21.07 -13.78 -15.34
CA LEU A 348 -19.93 -12.86 -15.44
C LEU A 348 -19.36 -12.81 -16.86
N THR A 349 -19.27 -13.97 -17.53
CA THR A 349 -18.82 -14.06 -18.93
C THR A 349 -19.81 -13.37 -19.88
N ALA A 350 -21.10 -13.58 -19.68
CA ALA A 350 -22.15 -12.92 -20.47
C ALA A 350 -22.11 -11.39 -20.29
N ALA A 351 -21.96 -10.91 -19.05
CA ALA A 351 -21.82 -9.49 -18.73
C ALA A 351 -20.53 -8.88 -19.29
N ALA A 352 -19.47 -9.68 -19.45
CA ALA A 352 -18.22 -9.23 -20.06
C ALA A 352 -18.32 -8.99 -21.57
N GLY A 353 -19.22 -9.70 -22.25
CA GLY A 353 -19.42 -9.62 -23.69
C GLY A 353 -18.15 -9.94 -24.48
N THR A 354 -17.70 -9.00 -25.32
CA THR A 354 -16.51 -9.16 -26.18
C THR A 354 -15.24 -8.53 -25.61
N ALA A 355 -15.28 -8.09 -24.35
CA ALA A 355 -14.13 -7.48 -23.69
C ALA A 355 -12.96 -8.47 -23.54
N LYS A 356 -11.72 -7.97 -23.66
CA LYS A 356 -10.51 -8.80 -23.61
C LYS A 356 -9.75 -8.75 -22.29
N GLU A 357 -9.96 -7.71 -21.48
CA GLU A 357 -9.20 -7.53 -20.23
C GLU A 357 -10.10 -6.98 -19.13
N GLN A 358 -10.75 -5.85 -19.37
CA GLN A 358 -11.63 -5.19 -18.41
C GLN A 358 -12.85 -4.60 -19.10
N VAL A 359 -13.99 -4.56 -18.39
CA VAL A 359 -15.17 -3.82 -18.84
C VAL A 359 -15.90 -3.19 -17.67
N ARG A 360 -16.24 -1.90 -17.84
CA ARG A 360 -17.01 -1.11 -16.89
C ARG A 360 -18.46 -1.56 -16.87
N LEU A 361 -19.02 -1.76 -15.67
CA LEU A 361 -20.45 -2.00 -15.49
C LEU A 361 -21.14 -0.67 -15.17
N GLY A 362 -22.03 -0.25 -16.07
CA GLY A 362 -22.86 0.94 -15.91
C GLY A 362 -24.08 0.70 -15.02
N ASP A 363 -24.92 1.72 -14.91
CA ASP A 363 -26.19 1.63 -14.20
C ASP A 363 -27.14 0.61 -14.83
N GLY A 364 -27.96 -0.05 -14.02
CA GLY A 364 -28.92 -1.08 -14.44
C GLY A 364 -28.33 -2.43 -14.87
N VAL A 365 -27.01 -2.59 -14.99
CA VAL A 365 -26.38 -3.86 -15.38
C VAL A 365 -26.13 -4.72 -14.14
N SER A 366 -26.82 -5.85 -13.98
CA SER A 366 -26.51 -6.83 -12.93
C SER A 366 -25.34 -7.74 -13.37
N PRO A 367 -24.29 -7.93 -12.54
CA PRO A 367 -23.18 -8.83 -12.88
C PRO A 367 -23.54 -10.31 -12.70
N PHE A 368 -24.64 -10.61 -12.00
CA PHE A 368 -24.96 -11.97 -11.55
C PHE A 368 -26.09 -12.64 -12.33
N GLY A 369 -26.78 -11.90 -13.21
CA GLY A 369 -27.91 -12.45 -13.97
C GLY A 369 -28.93 -13.12 -13.05
N ASP A 370 -29.28 -14.37 -13.38
CA ASP A 370 -30.23 -15.18 -12.61
C ASP A 370 -29.67 -15.72 -11.28
N ALA A 371 -28.35 -15.66 -11.05
CA ALA A 371 -27.70 -16.20 -9.86
C ALA A 371 -27.76 -15.26 -8.65
N ALA A 372 -28.26 -14.03 -8.82
CA ALA A 372 -28.25 -13.00 -7.77
C ALA A 372 -29.02 -13.43 -6.51
N ASP A 373 -30.28 -13.86 -6.68
CA ASP A 373 -31.14 -14.25 -5.56
C ASP A 373 -30.63 -15.52 -4.88
N ASP A 374 -30.11 -16.47 -5.66
CA ASP A 374 -29.52 -17.71 -5.13
C ASP A 374 -28.24 -17.45 -4.33
N LEU A 375 -27.39 -16.50 -4.74
CA LEU A 375 -26.21 -16.07 -3.96
C LEU A 375 -26.64 -15.45 -2.63
N VAL A 376 -27.69 -14.62 -2.64
CA VAL A 376 -28.26 -14.02 -1.44
C VAL A 376 -28.83 -15.09 -0.51
N ALA A 377 -29.61 -16.03 -1.04
CA ALA A 377 -30.21 -17.12 -0.27
C ALA A 377 -29.15 -18.06 0.30
N PHE A 378 -28.13 -18.43 -0.49
CA PHE A 378 -27.01 -19.27 -0.07
C PHE A 378 -26.26 -18.65 1.11
N THR A 379 -25.82 -17.40 0.97
CA THR A 379 -25.03 -16.70 1.99
C THR A 379 -25.82 -16.47 3.28
N THR A 380 -27.10 -16.13 3.15
CA THR A 380 -27.99 -15.94 4.30
C THR A 380 -28.25 -17.26 5.03
N GLY A 381 -28.50 -18.34 4.28
CA GLY A 381 -28.77 -19.67 4.83
C GLY A 381 -27.56 -20.26 5.56
N VAL A 382 -26.40 -20.32 4.90
CA VAL A 382 -25.15 -20.85 5.51
C VAL A 382 -24.71 -19.96 6.67
N GLY A 383 -24.74 -18.64 6.49
CA GLY A 383 -24.37 -17.69 7.55
C GLY A 383 -25.29 -17.72 8.76
N GLY A 384 -26.59 -17.94 8.57
CA GLY A 384 -27.56 -18.09 9.65
C GLY A 384 -27.24 -19.31 10.52
N VAL A 385 -26.95 -20.46 9.92
CA VAL A 385 -26.59 -21.67 10.65
C VAL A 385 -25.29 -21.49 11.44
N ILE A 386 -24.22 -21.00 10.79
CA ILE A 386 -22.93 -20.80 11.46
C ILE A 386 -23.03 -19.82 12.63
N ARG A 387 -23.79 -18.73 12.50
CA ARG A 387 -24.03 -17.80 13.62
C ARG A 387 -24.86 -18.42 14.74
N ALA A 388 -25.86 -19.25 14.40
CA ALA A 388 -26.72 -19.91 15.38
C ALA A 388 -25.97 -20.93 16.25
N LEU A 389 -24.86 -21.49 15.76
CA LEU A 389 -23.97 -22.33 16.57
C LEU A 389 -23.37 -21.58 17.77
N GLY A 390 -23.29 -20.25 17.69
CA GLY A 390 -22.68 -19.41 18.71
C GLY A 390 -21.16 -19.62 18.80
N LEU A 391 -20.51 -18.71 19.53
CA LEU A 391 -19.11 -18.91 19.87
C LEU A 391 -19.04 -20.01 20.94
N PRO A 392 -18.22 -21.06 20.75
CA PRO A 392 -18.07 -22.13 21.75
C PRO A 392 -17.64 -21.61 23.13
N GLU A 393 -18.35 -22.01 24.19
CA GLU A 393 -18.06 -21.63 25.58
C GLU A 393 -17.14 -22.63 26.30
N ASP A 394 -16.77 -23.73 25.65
CA ASP A 394 -15.97 -24.84 26.19
C ASP A 394 -14.47 -24.52 26.38
N GLY A 395 -14.05 -23.28 26.17
CA GLY A 395 -12.65 -22.85 26.25
C GLY A 395 -11.77 -23.35 25.10
N ASP A 396 -12.35 -24.05 24.12
CA ASP A 396 -11.63 -24.60 22.97
C ASP A 396 -11.25 -23.50 21.98
N THR A 397 -10.04 -22.99 22.14
CA THR A 397 -9.50 -21.86 21.36
C THR A 397 -9.49 -22.11 19.85
N ASP A 398 -9.38 -23.35 19.40
CA ASP A 398 -9.36 -23.68 17.97
C ASP A 398 -10.75 -23.58 17.37
N ARG A 399 -11.74 -24.15 18.08
CA ARG A 399 -13.14 -24.04 17.67
C ARG A 399 -13.61 -22.59 17.69
N GLN A 400 -13.24 -21.82 18.71
CA GLN A 400 -13.55 -20.39 18.80
C GLN A 400 -12.96 -19.60 17.64
N ARG A 401 -11.68 -19.84 17.30
CA ARG A 401 -10.99 -19.14 16.22
C ARG A 401 -11.55 -19.52 14.85
N LEU A 402 -11.84 -20.79 14.62
CA LEU A 402 -12.50 -21.29 13.41
C LEU A 402 -13.90 -20.65 13.25
N HIS A 403 -14.71 -20.63 14.31
CA HIS A 403 -16.03 -20.00 14.29
C HIS A 403 -15.94 -18.52 13.89
N LEU A 404 -15.09 -17.74 14.56
CA LEU A 404 -14.87 -16.32 14.24
C LEU A 404 -14.47 -16.13 12.77
N ARG A 405 -13.51 -16.93 12.29
CA ARG A 405 -13.07 -16.85 10.89
C ARG A 405 -14.20 -17.15 9.91
N LEU A 406 -15.00 -18.19 10.14
CA LEU A 406 -16.11 -18.54 9.26
C LEU A 406 -17.17 -17.44 9.23
N VAL A 407 -17.57 -16.92 10.39
CA VAL A 407 -18.51 -15.79 10.51
C VAL A 407 -18.01 -14.57 9.73
N ASN A 408 -16.73 -14.21 9.90
CA ASN A 408 -16.13 -13.07 9.21
C ASN A 408 -16.05 -13.27 7.70
N ARG A 409 -15.64 -14.46 7.23
CA ARG A 409 -15.58 -14.78 5.80
C ARG A 409 -16.97 -14.74 5.15
N LEU A 410 -17.98 -15.27 5.83
CA LEU A 410 -19.37 -15.23 5.36
C LEU A 410 -19.92 -13.79 5.30
N SER A 411 -19.67 -12.99 6.34
CA SER A 411 -20.07 -11.57 6.37
C SER A 411 -19.36 -10.75 5.27
N ALA A 412 -18.05 -10.93 5.10
CA ALA A 412 -17.29 -10.27 4.05
C ALA A 412 -17.71 -10.71 2.64
N PHE A 413 -18.07 -11.97 2.46
CA PHE A 413 -18.62 -12.48 1.20
C PHE A 413 -19.98 -11.85 0.91
N ARG A 414 -20.89 -11.80 1.89
CA ARG A 414 -22.20 -11.15 1.75
C ARG A 414 -22.06 -9.67 1.38
N SER A 415 -21.21 -8.94 2.11
CA SER A 415 -20.93 -7.53 1.84
C SER A 415 -20.36 -7.32 0.43
N ALA A 416 -19.54 -8.25 -0.07
CA ALA A 416 -18.99 -8.19 -1.41
C ALA A 416 -20.07 -8.42 -2.49
N VAL A 417 -21.01 -9.35 -2.28
CA VAL A 417 -22.18 -9.55 -3.14
C VAL A 417 -22.99 -8.24 -3.23
N ASP A 418 -23.33 -7.63 -2.10
CA ASP A 418 -24.12 -6.38 -2.09
C ASP A 418 -23.38 -5.22 -2.78
N ALA A 419 -22.07 -5.08 -2.53
CA ALA A 419 -21.25 -4.00 -3.09
C ALA A 419 -21.13 -4.05 -4.62
N VAL A 420 -21.06 -5.24 -5.21
CA VAL A 420 -20.94 -5.39 -6.67
C VAL A 420 -22.29 -5.45 -7.39
N SER A 421 -23.40 -5.72 -6.68
CA SER A 421 -24.73 -5.93 -7.28
C SER A 421 -25.39 -4.65 -7.79
N THR A 422 -25.31 -3.56 -7.03
CA THR A 422 -26.07 -2.32 -7.32
C THR A 422 -25.13 -1.17 -7.71
N HIS A 423 -25.48 -0.40 -8.73
CA HIS A 423 -24.70 0.77 -9.14
C HIS A 423 -24.95 1.93 -8.17
N ARG A 424 -23.90 2.70 -7.88
CA ARG A 424 -23.98 3.94 -7.10
C ARG A 424 -23.01 4.94 -7.70
N THR A 425 -23.43 6.20 -7.83
CA THR A 425 -22.54 7.30 -8.22
C THR A 425 -21.39 7.39 -7.21
N GLY A 426 -20.17 7.66 -7.69
CA GLY A 426 -18.97 7.67 -6.87
C GLY A 426 -18.44 6.27 -6.52
N VAL A 427 -19.03 5.19 -7.03
CA VAL A 427 -18.52 3.82 -6.91
C VAL A 427 -18.17 3.26 -8.28
N ALA A 428 -16.97 2.71 -8.38
CA ALA A 428 -16.54 1.97 -9.53
C ALA A 428 -17.02 0.51 -9.49
N ARG A 429 -17.53 -0.03 -10.60
CA ARG A 429 -17.83 -1.44 -10.81
C ARG A 429 -17.32 -1.92 -12.17
N TRP A 430 -16.64 -3.06 -12.22
CA TRP A 430 -16.12 -3.61 -13.46
C TRP A 430 -15.89 -5.12 -13.40
N LEU A 431 -15.80 -5.73 -14.56
CA LEU A 431 -15.29 -7.09 -14.74
C LEU A 431 -13.83 -7.03 -15.14
N GLU A 432 -13.03 -7.95 -14.62
CA GLU A 432 -11.60 -8.09 -14.92
C GLU A 432 -11.24 -9.55 -15.16
N GLN A 433 -10.64 -9.82 -16.33
CA GLN A 433 -10.20 -11.15 -16.72
C GLN A 433 -8.91 -11.52 -15.98
N GLN A 434 -8.90 -12.71 -15.40
CA GLN A 434 -7.74 -13.29 -14.74
C GLN A 434 -6.84 -14.02 -15.75
N GLU A 435 -5.63 -14.41 -15.34
CA GLU A 435 -4.68 -15.12 -16.21
C GLU A 435 -5.24 -16.43 -16.79
N ASP A 436 -6.12 -17.10 -16.05
CA ASP A 436 -6.81 -18.34 -16.47
C ASP A 436 -8.07 -18.09 -17.32
N ARG A 437 -8.28 -16.84 -17.77
CA ARG A 437 -9.43 -16.36 -18.54
C ARG A 437 -10.77 -16.31 -17.80
N SER A 438 -10.81 -16.65 -16.52
CA SER A 438 -12.01 -16.45 -15.69
C SER A 438 -12.26 -14.96 -15.46
N TRP A 439 -13.53 -14.60 -15.23
CA TRP A 439 -13.93 -13.23 -14.94
C TRP A 439 -14.17 -13.03 -13.45
N VAL A 440 -13.74 -11.88 -12.94
CA VAL A 440 -14.02 -11.44 -11.57
C VAL A 440 -14.75 -10.10 -11.67
N VAL A 441 -15.88 -9.96 -10.97
CA VAL A 441 -16.50 -8.65 -10.78
C VAL A 441 -15.90 -7.97 -9.57
N LYS A 442 -15.60 -6.67 -9.72
CA LYS A 442 -15.03 -5.82 -8.68
C LYS A 442 -15.88 -4.58 -8.49
N ALA A 443 -15.90 -4.06 -7.27
CA ALA A 443 -16.44 -2.75 -6.94
C ALA A 443 -15.50 -2.01 -6.00
N SER A 444 -15.27 -0.71 -6.18
CA SER A 444 -14.38 0.08 -5.34
C SER A 444 -14.83 1.55 -5.34
N PRO A 445 -14.74 2.29 -4.22
CA PRO A 445 -15.12 3.70 -4.20
C PRO A 445 -14.23 4.51 -5.17
N ALA A 446 -14.83 5.33 -6.02
CA ALA A 446 -14.09 6.26 -6.88
C ALA A 446 -13.84 7.60 -6.15
N GLN A 447 -14.84 8.06 -5.39
CA GLN A 447 -14.78 9.20 -4.49
C GLN A 447 -14.35 8.76 -3.09
N VAL A 448 -13.42 9.49 -2.48
CA VAL A 448 -12.90 9.18 -1.14
C VAL A 448 -13.02 10.35 -0.15
N ALA A 449 -13.37 11.54 -0.63
CA ALA A 449 -13.39 12.77 0.15
C ALA A 449 -14.37 12.71 1.33
N ASP A 450 -15.57 12.17 1.13
CA ASP A 450 -16.56 12.06 2.23
C ASP A 450 -16.12 11.06 3.28
N ALA A 451 -15.60 9.91 2.86
CA ALA A 451 -15.08 8.91 3.78
C ALA A 451 -13.95 9.49 4.63
N LEU A 452 -13.01 10.22 4.02
CA LEU A 452 -11.91 10.85 4.74
C LEU A 452 -12.39 11.97 5.69
N ARG A 453 -13.29 12.86 5.25
CA ARG A 453 -13.84 13.93 6.10
C ARG A 453 -14.50 13.41 7.37
N HIS A 454 -15.34 12.38 7.24
CA HIS A 454 -16.16 11.92 8.35
C HIS A 454 -15.50 10.83 9.19
N GLN A 455 -14.44 10.20 8.70
CA GLN A 455 -13.78 9.08 9.39
C GLN A 455 -12.32 9.34 9.74
N VAL A 456 -11.61 10.26 9.06
CA VAL A 456 -10.15 10.44 9.21
C VAL A 456 -9.76 11.87 9.58
N TRP A 457 -10.50 12.89 9.17
CA TRP A 457 -10.18 14.29 9.53
C TRP A 457 -10.81 14.76 10.84
N VAL A 458 -11.32 13.81 11.61
CA VAL A 458 -12.03 14.05 12.86
C VAL A 458 -11.56 13.08 13.94
N THR A 459 -11.73 13.46 15.20
CA THR A 459 -11.54 12.61 16.37
C THR A 459 -12.77 12.67 17.26
N GLU A 460 -13.05 11.59 17.97
CA GLU A 460 -14.01 11.62 19.08
C GLU A 460 -13.30 12.17 20.33
N PRO A 461 -13.97 13.03 21.13
CA PRO A 461 -13.48 13.39 22.45
C PRO A 461 -13.49 12.14 23.33
N VAL A 462 -12.34 11.81 23.89
CA VAL A 462 -12.18 10.74 24.88
C VAL A 462 -11.76 11.41 26.18
N ASP A 463 -12.47 11.15 27.28
CA ASP A 463 -12.05 11.63 28.60
C ASP A 463 -10.74 10.89 28.97
N ARG A 464 -9.66 11.65 29.15
CA ARG A 464 -8.33 11.12 29.49
C ARG A 464 -8.35 10.42 30.86
N ALA A 465 -9.20 10.86 31.78
CA ALA A 465 -9.39 10.20 33.08
C ALA A 465 -10.03 8.82 32.92
N ASP A 466 -11.03 8.68 32.03
CA ASP A 466 -11.63 7.39 31.71
C ASP A 466 -10.63 6.46 31.01
N GLN A 467 -9.80 7.01 30.13
CA GLN A 467 -8.81 6.24 29.40
C GLN A 467 -7.70 5.71 30.33
N LEU A 468 -7.16 6.54 31.23
CA LEU A 468 -6.20 6.12 32.25
C LEU A 468 -6.83 5.16 33.27
N ALA A 469 -8.10 5.37 33.65
CA ALA A 469 -8.84 4.47 34.53
C ALA A 469 -9.17 3.11 33.88
N GLN A 470 -9.27 3.03 32.57
CA GLN A 470 -9.41 1.77 31.82
C GLN A 470 -8.07 1.03 31.72
N GLN A 471 -6.97 1.75 31.46
CA GLN A 471 -5.61 1.19 31.44
C GLN A 471 -5.23 0.60 32.81
N ASN A 472 -5.56 1.29 33.90
CA ASN A 472 -5.26 0.84 35.27
C ASN A 472 -6.13 -0.34 35.76
N ARG A 473 -7.26 -0.63 35.10
CA ARG A 473 -8.14 -1.75 35.47
C ARG A 473 -7.64 -3.11 34.98
N GLY A 474 -6.56 -3.17 34.19
CA GLY A 474 -6.03 -4.41 33.63
C GLY A 474 -6.94 -5.10 32.60
N THR A 475 -8.14 -4.56 32.35
CA THR A 475 -9.04 -5.00 31.30
C THR A 475 -8.55 -4.42 29.97
N VAL A 476 -8.02 -5.28 29.11
CA VAL A 476 -7.65 -4.92 27.74
C VAL A 476 -8.92 -4.55 26.97
N ASP A 477 -9.16 -3.26 26.74
CA ASP A 477 -10.26 -2.80 25.90
C ASP A 477 -9.90 -3.04 24.43
N PHE A 478 -10.45 -4.09 23.84
CA PHE A 478 -10.39 -4.29 22.41
C PHE A 478 -11.53 -3.47 21.80
N ASP A 479 -11.22 -2.56 20.86
CA ASP A 479 -12.26 -1.85 20.10
C ASP A 479 -13.28 -2.88 19.56
N PRO A 480 -14.60 -2.64 19.66
CA PRO A 480 -15.62 -3.60 19.27
C PRO A 480 -15.40 -4.11 17.84
N ASP A 481 -15.75 -5.37 17.57
CA ASP A 481 -15.50 -5.96 16.27
C ASP A 481 -16.22 -5.17 15.16
N PRO A 482 -15.55 -4.82 14.05
CA PRO A 482 -16.24 -4.34 12.85
C PRO A 482 -17.46 -5.19 12.47
N ALA A 483 -17.39 -6.51 12.69
CA ALA A 483 -18.50 -7.43 12.50
C ALA A 483 -19.66 -7.18 13.47
N ASP A 484 -19.38 -6.86 14.75
CA ASP A 484 -20.39 -6.52 15.75
C ASP A 484 -21.08 -5.20 15.44
N ILE A 485 -20.35 -4.22 14.89
CA ILE A 485 -20.90 -2.93 14.43
C ILE A 485 -21.84 -3.15 13.22
N SER A 486 -21.52 -4.11 12.35
CA SER A 486 -22.36 -4.45 11.18
C SER A 486 -23.57 -5.31 11.54
N ALA A 487 -23.50 -6.08 12.64
CA ALA A 487 -24.59 -6.94 13.11
C ALA A 487 -25.61 -6.17 13.95
N SER A 488 -25.20 -5.10 14.63
CA SER A 488 -26.09 -4.34 15.52
C SER A 488 -26.88 -3.22 14.84
N THR A 489 -26.53 -2.81 13.62
CA THR A 489 -27.23 -1.68 12.97
C THR A 489 -27.28 -1.85 11.46
N GLY A 490 -28.50 -1.82 10.90
CA GLY A 490 -28.69 -1.47 9.52
C GLY A 490 -27.92 -0.18 9.21
N ALA A 491 -27.43 -0.03 7.99
CA ALA A 491 -26.70 1.15 7.54
C ALA A 491 -27.52 2.46 7.54
N ALA A 492 -28.68 2.46 8.18
CA ALA A 492 -29.52 3.59 8.54
C ALA A 492 -29.87 3.43 10.04
N ASP A 493 -29.74 4.50 10.83
CA ASP A 493 -30.21 4.64 12.23
C ASP A 493 -29.21 4.39 13.39
N VAL A 494 -27.96 4.82 13.25
CA VAL A 494 -27.27 5.51 14.37
C VAL A 494 -27.20 7.00 14.05
N ALA A 495 -28.37 7.63 13.96
CA ALA A 495 -28.53 9.08 13.94
C ALA A 495 -28.48 9.68 15.37
N GLY A 496 -27.75 9.04 16.28
CA GLY A 496 -27.19 9.75 17.43
C GLY A 496 -25.97 10.50 16.93
N SER A 497 -26.05 11.82 16.84
CA SER A 497 -24.93 12.69 16.44
C SER A 497 -23.70 12.39 17.30
N ARG A 498 -22.80 11.54 16.78
CA ARG A 498 -21.50 11.29 17.40
C ARG A 498 -20.79 12.64 17.45
N VAL A 499 -20.54 13.15 18.65
CA VAL A 499 -19.82 14.42 18.83
C VAL A 499 -18.40 14.15 18.34
N VAL A 500 -18.01 14.83 17.27
CA VAL A 500 -16.67 14.73 16.69
C VAL A 500 -16.05 16.11 16.63
N GLU A 501 -14.75 16.17 16.87
CA GLU A 501 -13.95 17.38 16.81
C GLU A 501 -13.01 17.31 15.59
N PRO A 502 -12.74 18.45 14.92
CA PRO A 502 -11.79 18.47 13.82
C PRO A 502 -10.36 18.20 14.33
N LEU A 503 -9.58 17.46 13.54
CA LEU A 503 -8.13 17.36 13.71
C LEU A 503 -7.46 18.47 12.91
N SER A 504 -6.26 18.90 13.33
CA SER A 504 -5.39 19.59 12.38
C SER A 504 -4.89 18.59 11.33
N VAL A 505 -4.99 18.92 10.05
CA VAL A 505 -4.61 18.01 8.95
C VAL A 505 -3.46 18.59 8.14
N CYS A 506 -2.32 17.90 8.11
CA CYS A 506 -1.16 18.27 7.32
C CYS A 506 -0.88 17.22 6.24
N LEU A 507 -1.01 17.59 4.97
CA LEU A 507 -0.76 16.71 3.84
C LEU A 507 0.57 17.09 3.20
N VAL A 508 1.55 16.18 3.24
CA VAL A 508 2.90 16.43 2.73
C VAL A 508 3.24 15.38 1.68
N SER A 509 3.80 15.80 0.54
CA SER A 509 4.21 14.89 -0.53
C SER A 509 5.31 15.52 -1.38
N ALA A 510 6.12 14.71 -2.07
CA ALA A 510 7.03 15.22 -3.10
C ALA A 510 6.29 15.90 -4.26
N THR A 511 5.09 15.40 -4.57
CA THR A 511 4.21 15.87 -5.64
C THR A 511 2.75 15.63 -5.29
N LEU A 512 1.88 16.59 -5.58
CA LEU A 512 0.43 16.48 -5.35
C LEU A 512 -0.35 16.61 -6.67
N PRO A 513 -1.31 15.71 -6.94
CA PRO A 513 -2.16 15.84 -8.13
C PRO A 513 -2.92 17.18 -8.18
N VAL A 514 -3.21 17.65 -9.40
CA VAL A 514 -4.04 18.85 -9.59
C VAL A 514 -5.41 18.66 -8.95
N GLY A 515 -5.70 19.47 -7.95
CA GLY A 515 -6.97 19.43 -7.23
C GLY A 515 -7.09 18.27 -6.24
N PHE A 516 -5.94 17.74 -5.79
CA PHE A 516 -5.82 16.72 -4.76
C PHE A 516 -6.53 17.07 -3.46
N ALA A 517 -6.42 18.32 -2.97
CA ALA A 517 -7.07 18.75 -1.73
C ALA A 517 -8.58 18.45 -1.74
N ARG A 518 -9.27 18.75 -2.84
CA ARG A 518 -10.69 18.42 -3.02
C ARG A 518 -10.94 16.91 -3.04
N GLU A 519 -10.06 16.14 -3.69
CA GLU A 519 -10.17 14.68 -3.78
C GLU A 519 -10.08 13.99 -2.41
N VAL A 520 -9.27 14.53 -1.49
CA VAL A 520 -9.16 14.04 -0.11
C VAL A 520 -10.07 14.79 0.87
N GLY A 521 -10.87 15.74 0.38
CA GLY A 521 -11.85 16.47 1.19
C GLY A 521 -11.29 17.54 2.13
N VAL A 522 -10.12 18.08 1.80
CA VAL A 522 -9.46 19.19 2.50
C VAL A 522 -9.68 20.51 1.74
N SER A 523 -9.84 21.60 2.48
CA SER A 523 -10.09 22.94 1.94
C SER A 523 -8.81 23.72 1.62
N ALA A 524 -7.68 23.30 2.19
CA ALA A 524 -6.38 23.95 2.01
C ALA A 524 -5.91 23.93 0.55
N ARG A 525 -5.40 25.07 0.07
CA ARG A 525 -4.72 25.14 -1.23
C ARG A 525 -3.30 24.60 -1.08
N PRO A 526 -2.86 23.65 -1.94
CA PRO A 526 -1.49 23.16 -1.90
C PRO A 526 -0.46 24.29 -2.09
N ALA A 527 0.48 24.40 -1.15
CA ALA A 527 1.67 25.22 -1.31
C ALA A 527 2.77 24.40 -1.99
N VAL A 528 3.48 24.98 -2.97
CA VAL A 528 4.57 24.30 -3.68
C VAL A 528 5.89 24.93 -3.27
N LEU A 529 6.77 24.14 -2.67
CA LEU A 529 8.09 24.58 -2.23
C LEU A 529 9.11 24.46 -3.35
N LYS A 530 10.12 25.34 -3.33
CA LYS A 530 11.23 25.26 -4.28
C LYS A 530 12.11 24.06 -3.94
N SER A 531 12.49 23.30 -4.96
CA SER A 531 13.44 22.19 -4.81
C SER A 531 14.79 22.73 -4.33
N PRO A 532 15.43 22.10 -3.33
CA PRO A 532 16.81 22.43 -2.97
C PRO A 532 17.83 21.90 -4.00
N LEU A 533 17.39 21.07 -4.95
CA LEU A 533 18.26 20.36 -5.90
C LEU A 533 18.29 21.03 -7.28
N LEU A 534 17.87 22.29 -7.42
CA LEU A 534 17.81 23.00 -8.72
C LEU A 534 19.15 23.04 -9.45
N ALA A 535 20.27 23.15 -8.72
CA ALA A 535 21.61 23.10 -9.33
C ALA A 535 21.91 21.74 -9.97
N ALA A 536 21.55 20.64 -9.29
CA ALA A 536 21.71 19.28 -9.78
C ALA A 536 20.83 19.01 -11.02
N PHE A 537 19.59 19.50 -11.02
CA PHE A 537 18.73 19.48 -12.21
C PHE A 537 19.32 20.31 -13.35
N GLY A 538 19.85 21.51 -13.06
CA GLY A 538 20.50 22.37 -14.04
C GLY A 538 21.74 21.75 -14.69
N ALA A 539 22.50 20.93 -13.94
CA ALA A 539 23.64 20.17 -14.46
C ALA A 539 23.25 18.90 -15.23
N SER A 540 21.97 18.52 -15.20
CA SER A 540 21.46 17.27 -15.76
C SER A 540 20.75 17.48 -17.11
N ALA A 541 20.42 16.37 -17.76
CA ALA A 541 19.84 16.35 -19.10
C ALA A 541 18.43 15.75 -19.14
N VAL A 542 17.63 16.23 -20.09
CA VAL A 542 16.40 15.57 -20.52
C VAL A 542 16.40 15.32 -22.02
N HIS A 543 16.00 14.10 -22.41
CA HIS A 543 15.85 13.69 -23.79
C HIS A 543 14.42 13.27 -24.11
N VAL A 544 13.81 13.91 -25.11
CA VAL A 544 12.52 13.51 -25.68
C VAL A 544 12.69 13.42 -27.19
N PRO A 545 12.75 12.21 -27.79
CA PRO A 545 13.16 12.03 -29.18
C PRO A 545 12.13 12.60 -30.16
N THR A 546 12.62 13.31 -31.18
CA THR A 546 11.88 13.53 -32.43
C THR A 546 11.96 12.27 -33.28
N LEU A 547 10.86 11.96 -33.98
CA LEU A 547 10.83 10.85 -34.94
C LEU A 547 11.53 11.27 -36.23
N THR A 548 12.32 10.35 -36.80
CA THR A 548 12.89 10.50 -38.13
C THR A 548 11.84 10.19 -39.21
N ASP A 549 12.08 10.62 -40.45
CA ASP A 549 11.21 10.27 -41.59
C ASP A 549 11.12 8.75 -41.81
N THR A 550 12.16 8.01 -41.39
CA THR A 550 12.17 6.54 -41.40
C THR A 550 11.36 5.91 -40.26
N ASP A 551 11.25 6.56 -39.10
CA ASP A 551 10.48 6.07 -37.96
C ASP A 551 8.97 6.31 -38.15
N LEU A 552 8.61 7.44 -38.78
CA LEU A 552 7.25 7.94 -38.86
C LEU A 552 6.24 6.92 -39.43
N PRO A 553 6.52 6.21 -40.55
CA PRO A 553 5.57 5.27 -41.14
C PRO A 553 5.25 4.08 -40.23
N ALA A 554 6.26 3.50 -39.56
CA ALA A 554 6.07 2.35 -38.67
C ALA A 554 5.33 2.74 -37.38
N LEU A 555 5.59 3.94 -36.87
CA LEU A 555 5.02 4.44 -35.62
C LEU A 555 3.70 5.19 -35.80
N THR A 556 3.12 5.19 -36.99
CA THR A 556 1.87 5.89 -37.28
C THR A 556 0.81 4.91 -37.73
N GLU A 557 -0.34 4.93 -37.05
CA GLU A 557 -1.53 4.16 -37.45
C GLU A 557 -2.77 5.06 -37.57
N ARG A 558 -3.79 4.57 -38.28
CA ARG A 558 -5.11 5.22 -38.36
C ARG A 558 -6.06 4.56 -37.38
N GLY A 559 -6.53 5.34 -36.40
CA GLY A 559 -7.56 4.91 -35.47
C GLY A 559 -8.98 5.01 -36.05
N PRO A 560 -10.00 4.64 -35.26
CA PRO A 560 -11.40 4.80 -35.64
C PRO A 560 -11.72 6.24 -36.06
N GLY A 561 -12.47 6.39 -37.16
CA GLY A 561 -12.77 7.71 -37.74
C GLY A 561 -11.61 8.38 -38.49
N GLY A 562 -10.58 7.62 -38.88
CA GLY A 562 -9.47 8.09 -39.72
C GLY A 562 -8.44 8.97 -39.01
N ARG A 563 -8.56 9.16 -37.70
CA ARG A 563 -7.60 9.96 -36.90
C ARG A 563 -6.25 9.25 -36.82
N VAL A 564 -5.21 9.97 -37.21
CA VAL A 564 -3.83 9.49 -37.15
C VAL A 564 -3.33 9.50 -35.70
N ARG A 565 -2.69 8.43 -35.24
CA ARG A 565 -2.19 8.29 -33.87
C ARG A 565 -0.89 7.48 -33.82
N LEU A 566 -0.20 7.55 -32.68
CA LEU A 566 0.97 6.71 -32.40
C LEU A 566 0.56 5.22 -32.43
N ASN A 567 1.27 4.42 -33.24
CA ASN A 567 1.14 2.97 -33.25
C ASN A 567 1.79 2.40 -31.98
N THR A 568 0.94 2.09 -30.99
CA THR A 568 1.41 1.57 -29.71
C THR A 568 1.88 0.12 -29.77
N ALA A 569 1.59 -0.61 -30.86
CA ALA A 569 2.04 -1.98 -31.06
C ALA A 569 3.49 -2.03 -31.57
N GLU A 570 3.87 -1.09 -32.45
CA GLU A 570 5.23 -0.99 -33.00
C GLU A 570 6.19 -0.18 -32.13
N HIS A 571 5.66 0.76 -31.32
CA HIS A 571 6.46 1.59 -30.41
C HIS A 571 7.45 0.80 -29.54
N PRO A 572 7.10 -0.34 -28.91
CA PRO A 572 8.04 -1.14 -28.12
C PRO A 572 9.32 -1.52 -28.87
N GLN A 573 9.25 -1.95 -30.12
CA GLN A 573 10.44 -2.38 -30.87
C GLN A 573 11.37 -1.19 -31.16
N TRP A 574 10.79 -0.06 -31.55
CA TRP A 574 11.53 1.18 -31.75
C TRP A 574 12.19 1.66 -30.45
N ALA A 575 11.45 1.68 -29.35
CA ALA A 575 11.94 2.11 -28.04
C ALA A 575 13.04 1.19 -27.52
N ALA A 576 12.94 -0.14 -27.70
CA ALA A 576 13.98 -1.09 -27.30
C ALA A 576 15.36 -0.77 -27.90
N ARG A 577 15.41 -0.37 -29.19
CA ARG A 577 16.66 0.04 -29.84
C ARG A 577 17.23 1.30 -29.20
N ARG A 578 16.41 2.33 -29.02
CA ARG A 578 16.81 3.61 -28.39
C ARG A 578 17.25 3.42 -26.93
N ILE A 579 16.53 2.60 -26.16
CA ILE A 579 16.88 2.26 -24.77
C ILE A 579 18.26 1.60 -24.75
N THR A 580 18.49 0.64 -25.64
CA THR A 580 19.77 -0.07 -25.72
C THR A 580 20.92 0.89 -26.03
N GLU A 581 20.76 1.80 -27.00
CA GLU A 581 21.77 2.81 -27.35
C GLU A 581 22.08 3.76 -26.18
N LEU A 582 21.05 4.21 -25.44
CA LEU A 582 21.23 5.09 -24.27
C LEU A 582 21.90 4.36 -23.09
N VAL A 583 21.46 3.14 -22.79
CA VAL A 583 22.07 2.32 -21.72
C VAL A 583 23.52 2.00 -22.05
N ASP A 584 23.82 1.72 -23.31
CA ASP A 584 25.18 1.47 -23.78
C ASP A 584 26.09 2.68 -23.60
N ALA A 585 25.59 3.86 -23.99
CA ALA A 585 26.27 5.13 -23.81
C ALA A 585 26.53 5.45 -22.33
N ASN A 586 25.54 5.22 -21.46
CA ASN A 586 25.65 5.44 -20.02
C ASN A 586 26.56 4.39 -19.32
N GLY A 587 26.74 3.21 -19.91
CA GLY A 587 27.52 2.11 -19.34
C GLY A 587 26.76 1.30 -18.29
N GLY A 588 25.45 1.14 -18.45
CA GLY A 588 24.58 0.55 -17.43
C GLY A 588 23.96 1.61 -16.53
N SER A 589 23.95 1.40 -15.21
CA SER A 589 23.53 2.38 -14.17
C SER A 589 22.18 3.06 -14.47
N ALA A 590 21.20 2.26 -14.88
CA ALA A 590 19.95 2.76 -15.45
C ALA A 590 18.71 2.16 -14.81
N LEU A 591 17.66 2.97 -14.72
CA LEU A 591 16.31 2.55 -14.34
C LEU A 591 15.37 2.72 -15.54
N ILE A 592 14.81 1.61 -16.01
CA ILE A 592 13.89 1.57 -17.15
C ILE A 592 12.47 1.33 -16.64
N LEU A 593 11.65 2.35 -16.78
CA LEU A 593 10.26 2.38 -16.33
C LEU A 593 9.33 2.20 -17.53
N VAL A 594 8.52 1.14 -17.46
CA VAL A 594 7.68 0.71 -18.58
C VAL A 594 6.20 0.75 -18.26
N ALA A 595 5.39 1.05 -19.28
CA ALA A 595 3.93 1.09 -19.14
C ALA A 595 3.29 -0.30 -18.91
N THR A 596 3.84 -1.38 -19.48
CA THR A 596 3.24 -2.73 -19.38
C THR A 596 4.26 -3.82 -19.11
N ALA A 597 3.83 -4.90 -18.46
CA ALA A 597 4.68 -6.04 -18.15
C ALA A 597 5.21 -6.76 -19.40
N ARG A 598 4.37 -6.90 -20.44
CA ARG A 598 4.77 -7.51 -21.72
C ARG A 598 5.92 -6.74 -22.36
N THR A 599 5.80 -5.41 -22.42
CA THR A 599 6.84 -4.52 -22.96
C THR A 599 8.12 -4.56 -22.12
N GLY A 600 8.00 -4.62 -20.79
CA GLY A 600 9.15 -4.69 -19.90
C GLY A 600 9.98 -5.96 -20.06
N ARG A 601 9.35 -7.13 -20.22
CA ARG A 601 10.06 -8.38 -20.52
C ARG A 601 10.84 -8.26 -21.83
N LEU A 602 10.22 -7.69 -22.86
CA LEU A 602 10.88 -7.42 -24.14
C LEU A 602 12.12 -6.53 -23.98
N TYR A 603 12.05 -5.46 -23.18
CA TYR A 603 13.21 -4.60 -22.93
C TYR A 603 14.29 -5.30 -22.12
N ALA A 604 13.92 -6.07 -21.10
CA ALA A 604 14.89 -6.83 -20.31
C ALA A 604 15.67 -7.81 -21.20
N ASP A 605 15.00 -8.52 -22.11
CA ASP A 605 15.63 -9.47 -23.02
C ASP A 605 16.52 -8.77 -24.06
N ALA A 606 16.05 -7.66 -24.64
CA ALA A 606 16.85 -6.85 -25.56
C ALA A 606 18.13 -6.31 -24.89
N LEU A 607 18.01 -5.81 -23.66
CA LEU A 607 19.14 -5.31 -22.87
C LEU A 607 20.12 -6.41 -22.48
N ARG A 608 19.64 -7.62 -22.12
CA ARG A 608 20.50 -8.78 -21.82
C ARG A 608 21.33 -9.17 -23.04
N LEU A 609 20.71 -9.21 -24.21
CA LEU A 609 21.40 -9.49 -25.47
C LEU A 609 22.48 -8.43 -25.78
N ALA A 610 22.18 -7.16 -25.52
CA ALA A 610 23.09 -6.06 -25.77
C ALA A 610 24.21 -5.90 -24.72
N ALA A 611 23.98 -6.33 -23.48
CA ALA A 611 24.92 -6.17 -22.39
C ALA A 611 26.26 -6.85 -22.68
N LYS A 612 26.24 -8.05 -23.28
CA LYS A 612 27.44 -8.85 -23.62
C LYS A 612 28.45 -8.94 -22.45
N GLY A 613 27.94 -9.08 -21.22
CA GLY A 613 28.75 -9.15 -20.00
C GLY A 613 29.24 -7.82 -19.42
N ARG A 614 28.93 -6.67 -20.03
CA ARG A 614 29.41 -5.34 -19.59
C ARG A 614 28.64 -4.75 -18.42
N TRP A 615 27.39 -5.16 -18.23
CA TRP A 615 26.53 -4.79 -17.09
C TRP A 615 25.47 -5.87 -16.88
N ARG A 616 24.95 -5.93 -15.65
CA ARG A 616 23.87 -6.86 -15.29
C ARG A 616 22.50 -6.25 -15.56
N VAL A 617 21.56 -7.05 -16.06
CA VAL A 617 20.16 -6.63 -16.26
C VAL A 617 19.28 -7.40 -15.29
N MET A 618 18.63 -6.66 -14.39
CA MET A 618 17.67 -7.16 -13.43
C MET A 618 16.26 -6.73 -13.85
N SER A 619 15.28 -7.62 -13.74
CA SER A 619 13.88 -7.30 -14.02
C SER A 619 12.94 -7.67 -12.88
N GLN A 620 11.84 -6.93 -12.78
CA GLN A 620 10.72 -7.25 -11.87
C GLN A 620 10.16 -8.67 -12.09
N TRP A 621 10.40 -9.27 -13.26
CA TRP A 621 9.85 -10.56 -13.65
C TRP A 621 10.80 -11.74 -13.46
N ASP A 622 11.95 -11.54 -12.81
CA ASP A 622 12.98 -12.57 -12.62
C ASP A 622 12.64 -13.56 -11.49
N GLY A 623 11.36 -13.68 -11.10
CA GLY A 623 10.87 -14.60 -10.06
C GLY A 623 11.20 -14.16 -8.63
N ARG A 624 11.75 -12.96 -8.42
CA ARG A 624 12.09 -12.40 -7.11
C ARG A 624 11.09 -11.32 -6.70
N PRO A 625 10.79 -11.15 -5.41
CA PRO A 625 10.03 -9.99 -4.93
C PRO A 625 10.70 -8.69 -5.34
N ALA A 626 9.91 -7.69 -5.74
CA ALA A 626 10.40 -6.41 -6.25
C ALA A 626 11.40 -5.72 -5.30
N GLY A 627 11.15 -5.77 -3.99
CA GLY A 627 12.05 -5.21 -2.98
C GLY A 627 13.44 -5.88 -2.94
N ALA A 628 13.50 -7.21 -3.09
CA ALA A 628 14.76 -7.94 -3.13
C ALA A 628 15.55 -7.62 -4.42
N THR A 629 14.86 -7.53 -5.56
CA THR A 629 15.48 -7.10 -6.82
C THR A 629 16.04 -5.69 -6.72
N ALA A 630 15.31 -4.78 -6.09
CA ALA A 630 15.75 -3.41 -5.85
C ALA A 630 17.01 -3.35 -4.97
N THR A 631 17.09 -4.14 -3.90
CA THR A 631 18.29 -4.19 -3.03
C THR A 631 19.53 -4.63 -3.80
N LEU A 632 19.44 -5.71 -4.57
CA LEU A 632 20.56 -6.19 -5.38
C LEU A 632 21.00 -5.17 -6.43
N TRP A 633 20.04 -4.44 -7.02
CA TRP A 633 20.36 -3.38 -7.96
C TRP A 633 21.09 -2.22 -7.29
N ARG A 634 20.73 -1.84 -6.06
CA ARG A 634 21.43 -0.77 -5.30
C ARG A 634 22.90 -1.09 -5.06
N GLU A 635 23.23 -2.37 -4.88
CA GLU A 635 24.58 -2.86 -4.61
C GLU A 635 25.47 -2.92 -5.86
N ASP A 636 24.88 -2.89 -7.06
CA ASP A 636 25.61 -2.94 -8.33
C ASP A 636 25.48 -1.62 -9.09
N HIS A 637 26.51 -0.78 -8.97
CA HIS A 637 26.57 0.55 -9.60
C HIS A 637 26.60 0.50 -11.14
N SER A 638 26.71 -0.67 -11.76
CA SER A 638 26.64 -0.85 -13.22
C SER A 638 25.31 -1.44 -13.69
N ALA A 639 24.47 -1.95 -12.78
CA ALA A 639 23.28 -2.70 -13.16
C ALA A 639 22.17 -1.83 -13.76
N VAL A 640 21.36 -2.48 -14.59
CA VAL A 640 20.15 -1.93 -15.18
C VAL A 640 18.94 -2.61 -14.55
N LEU A 641 18.02 -1.82 -14.00
CA LEU A 641 16.75 -2.32 -13.47
C LEU A 641 15.61 -2.01 -14.44
N VAL A 642 14.84 -3.03 -14.81
CA VAL A 642 13.62 -2.88 -15.62
C VAL A 642 12.39 -3.21 -14.79
N GLY A 643 11.42 -2.31 -14.74
CA GLY A 643 10.13 -2.61 -14.13
C GLY A 643 9.05 -1.57 -14.38
N THR A 644 7.91 -1.75 -13.72
CA THR A 644 6.68 -0.97 -13.96
C THR A 644 6.54 0.19 -12.96
N ARG A 645 5.31 0.72 -12.83
CA ARG A 645 4.93 1.74 -11.85
C ARG A 645 5.41 1.43 -10.42
N SER A 646 5.51 0.17 -10.01
CA SER A 646 5.97 -0.19 -8.67
C SER A 646 7.41 0.22 -8.35
N PHE A 647 8.24 0.54 -9.36
CA PHE A 647 9.57 1.13 -9.17
C PHE A 647 9.59 2.65 -9.39
N MET A 648 8.45 3.26 -9.75
CA MET A 648 8.29 4.73 -9.78
C MET A 648 8.12 5.30 -8.36
N THR A 649 7.62 4.49 -7.42
CA THR A 649 7.43 4.85 -6.00
C THR A 649 8.34 3.99 -5.10
N GLY A 650 8.79 4.56 -3.98
CA GLY A 650 9.51 3.80 -2.93
C GLY A 650 10.90 3.25 -3.26
N LEU A 651 11.45 3.50 -4.45
CA LEU A 651 12.81 3.10 -4.83
C LEU A 651 13.79 4.27 -4.65
N ASP A 652 14.73 4.15 -3.73
CA ASP A 652 15.86 5.08 -3.57
C ASP A 652 17.18 4.36 -3.84
N ALA A 653 18.03 4.93 -4.70
CA ALA A 653 19.36 4.42 -5.05
C ALA A 653 20.29 5.62 -5.30
N PRO A 654 21.08 6.03 -4.31
CA PRO A 654 21.84 7.26 -4.38
C PRO A 654 23.08 7.15 -5.27
N GLY A 655 23.51 8.29 -5.82
CA GLY A 655 24.79 8.43 -6.50
C GLY A 655 24.86 7.67 -7.83
N LEU A 656 25.94 6.92 -8.03
CA LEU A 656 26.28 6.33 -9.32
C LEU A 656 25.39 5.15 -9.73
N THR A 657 24.57 4.60 -8.83
CA THR A 657 23.71 3.45 -9.14
C THR A 657 22.65 3.77 -10.19
N CYS A 658 22.19 5.02 -10.25
CA CYS A 658 21.15 5.44 -11.19
C CYS A 658 21.44 6.83 -11.76
N THR A 659 21.92 6.87 -13.00
CA THR A 659 22.28 8.11 -13.69
C THR A 659 21.59 8.25 -15.04
N LEU A 660 20.81 7.24 -15.42
CA LEU A 660 19.88 7.26 -16.53
C LEU A 660 18.54 6.74 -16.05
N VAL A 661 17.49 7.54 -16.18
CA VAL A 661 16.10 7.10 -15.99
C VAL A 661 15.41 7.16 -17.34
N VAL A 662 14.82 6.04 -17.78
CA VAL A 662 14.08 5.98 -19.03
C VAL A 662 12.62 5.70 -18.76
N LEU A 663 11.74 6.54 -19.31
CA LEU A 663 10.30 6.26 -19.41
C LEU A 663 10.01 5.86 -20.85
N ASP A 664 9.46 4.66 -21.07
CA ASP A 664 9.09 4.23 -22.42
C ASP A 664 8.00 5.14 -23.01
N ARG A 665 6.99 5.45 -22.20
CA ARG A 665 5.87 6.34 -22.50
C ARG A 665 5.40 7.03 -21.22
N ILE A 666 4.62 8.11 -21.38
CA ILE A 666 3.91 8.69 -20.24
C ILE A 666 2.96 7.63 -19.64
N PRO A 667 3.00 7.40 -18.31
CA PRO A 667 2.26 6.33 -17.63
C PRO A 667 0.77 6.65 -17.47
N ARG A 668 0.07 6.81 -18.59
CA ARG A 668 -1.37 7.06 -18.65
C ARG A 668 -2.11 5.73 -18.75
N ALA A 669 -3.07 5.49 -17.86
CA ALA A 669 -4.02 4.38 -17.93
C ALA A 669 -5.40 4.88 -18.41
N PRO A 670 -5.57 5.17 -19.72
CA PRO A 670 -6.80 5.76 -20.23
C PRO A 670 -7.97 4.81 -20.05
N GLN A 671 -9.14 5.36 -19.70
CA GLN A 671 -10.41 4.63 -19.67
C GLN A 671 -10.42 3.43 -18.70
N ASN A 672 -9.58 3.43 -17.67
CA ASN A 672 -9.67 2.42 -16.61
C ASN A 672 -10.96 2.64 -15.79
N PRO A 673 -11.58 1.58 -15.23
CA PRO A 673 -12.90 1.69 -14.60
C PRO A 673 -12.99 2.66 -13.41
N LEU A 674 -11.93 2.78 -12.61
CA LEU A 674 -11.86 3.74 -11.51
C LEU A 674 -11.75 5.18 -12.03
N GLY A 675 -10.92 5.39 -13.05
CA GLY A 675 -10.77 6.67 -13.73
C GLY A 675 -12.08 7.14 -14.36
N GLN A 676 -12.83 6.24 -15.00
CA GLN A 676 -14.15 6.56 -15.57
C GLN A 676 -15.14 6.98 -14.50
N ALA A 677 -15.23 6.23 -13.39
CA ALA A 677 -16.10 6.60 -12.27
C ALA A 677 -15.69 7.94 -11.61
N ARG A 678 -14.39 8.25 -11.55
CA ARG A 678 -13.89 9.57 -11.11
C ARG A 678 -14.30 10.68 -12.08
N VAL A 679 -14.25 10.43 -13.39
CA VAL A 679 -14.71 11.38 -14.42
C VAL A 679 -16.21 11.63 -14.30
N GLU A 680 -17.03 10.57 -14.20
CA GLU A 680 -18.48 10.66 -14.00
C GLU A 680 -18.84 11.48 -12.75
N GLN A 681 -18.12 11.26 -11.64
CA GLN A 681 -18.30 12.06 -10.43
C GLN A 681 -17.97 13.54 -10.65
N LEU A 682 -16.86 13.84 -11.33
CA LEU A 682 -16.48 15.23 -11.62
C LEU A 682 -17.49 15.90 -12.57
N GLU A 683 -18.09 15.14 -13.50
CA GLU A 683 -19.18 15.61 -14.35
C GLU A 683 -20.45 15.92 -13.54
N ALA A 684 -20.83 15.03 -12.62
CA ALA A 684 -21.93 15.27 -11.67
C ALA A 684 -21.69 16.51 -10.79
N ASP A 685 -20.42 16.77 -10.47
CA ASP A 685 -19.96 17.95 -9.73
C ASP A 685 -19.85 19.23 -10.59
N GLY A 686 -20.27 19.19 -11.86
CA GLY A 686 -20.38 20.34 -12.76
C GLY A 686 -19.17 20.61 -13.68
N LEU A 687 -18.15 19.74 -13.73
CA LEU A 687 -17.09 19.85 -14.74
C LEU A 687 -17.55 19.27 -16.08
N ASN A 688 -17.07 19.82 -17.20
CA ASN A 688 -17.29 19.14 -18.47
C ASN A 688 -16.36 17.92 -18.62
N ARG A 689 -16.76 16.96 -19.46
CA ARG A 689 -16.02 15.71 -19.70
C ARG A 689 -14.54 15.89 -19.99
N TRP A 690 -14.18 16.89 -20.80
CA TRP A 690 -12.78 17.13 -21.17
C TRP A 690 -11.95 17.60 -19.97
N GLN A 691 -12.50 18.51 -19.16
CA GLN A 691 -11.86 18.98 -17.93
C GLN A 691 -11.71 17.84 -16.92
N ALA A 692 -12.75 17.02 -16.76
CA ALA A 692 -12.75 15.86 -15.88
C ALA A 692 -11.72 14.80 -16.32
N ASP A 693 -11.71 14.41 -17.60
CA ASP A 693 -10.74 13.46 -18.18
C ASP A 693 -9.30 13.94 -17.98
N ARG A 694 -9.03 15.23 -18.26
CA ARG A 694 -7.72 15.81 -18.05
C ARG A 694 -7.30 15.77 -16.58
N ARG A 695 -8.21 16.13 -15.66
CA ARG A 695 -7.92 16.18 -14.23
C ARG A 695 -7.59 14.79 -13.67
N VAL A 696 -8.31 13.76 -14.12
CA VAL A 696 -8.07 12.38 -13.70
C VAL A 696 -6.85 11.80 -14.41
N TYR A 697 -6.92 11.57 -15.72
CA TYR A 697 -5.90 10.77 -16.39
C TYR A 697 -4.59 11.51 -16.65
N ALA A 698 -4.65 12.80 -17.00
CA ALA A 698 -3.42 13.57 -17.18
C ALA A 698 -2.84 14.01 -15.83
N GLY A 699 -3.69 14.33 -14.85
CA GLY A 699 -3.26 14.61 -13.48
C GLY A 699 -2.48 13.44 -12.86
N ASP A 700 -3.07 12.24 -12.87
CA ASP A 700 -2.43 11.04 -12.31
C ASP A 700 -1.12 10.70 -13.06
N ALA A 701 -1.12 10.78 -14.39
CA ALA A 701 0.07 10.49 -15.19
C ALA A 701 1.19 11.52 -14.98
N ALA A 702 0.85 12.79 -14.71
CA ALA A 702 1.83 13.82 -14.41
C ALA A 702 2.53 13.54 -13.08
N VAL A 703 1.78 13.18 -12.03
CA VAL A 703 2.35 12.80 -10.72
C VAL A 703 3.33 11.64 -10.86
N LEU A 704 2.95 10.58 -11.59
CA LEU A 704 3.85 9.46 -11.84
C LEU A 704 5.09 9.84 -12.66
N THR A 705 4.95 10.78 -13.60
CA THR A 705 6.08 11.30 -14.38
C THR A 705 7.05 12.06 -13.48
N HIS A 706 6.56 12.94 -12.61
CA HIS A 706 7.40 13.63 -11.62
C HIS A 706 8.11 12.65 -10.68
N GLN A 707 7.39 11.63 -10.20
CA GLN A 707 7.97 10.62 -9.31
C GLN A 707 9.08 9.83 -9.99
N ALA A 708 8.87 9.45 -11.25
CA ALA A 708 9.87 8.79 -12.08
C ALA A 708 11.10 9.69 -12.30
N VAL A 709 10.90 10.97 -12.63
CA VAL A 709 11.98 11.96 -12.78
C VAL A 709 12.76 12.15 -11.47
N GLY A 710 12.05 12.23 -10.34
CA GLY A 710 12.64 12.33 -9.00
C GLY A 710 13.50 11.13 -8.61
N ARG A 711 13.38 10.00 -9.33
CA ARG A 711 14.31 8.87 -9.19
C ARG A 711 15.69 9.14 -9.76
N LEU A 712 15.93 10.22 -10.51
CA LEU A 712 17.23 10.59 -11.07
C LEU A 712 18.05 11.53 -10.18
N ILE A 713 17.42 12.41 -9.40
CA ILE A 713 18.12 13.44 -8.62
C ILE A 713 17.59 13.39 -7.19
N ARG A 714 18.42 12.91 -6.25
CA ARG A 714 18.09 12.80 -4.82
C ARG A 714 19.06 13.56 -3.92
N ARG A 715 20.27 13.84 -4.41
CA ARG A 715 21.31 14.62 -3.73
C ARG A 715 21.80 15.76 -4.63
N GLU A 716 22.44 16.76 -4.02
CA GLU A 716 22.99 17.93 -4.72
C GLU A 716 24.12 17.58 -5.70
N THR A 717 24.77 16.43 -5.50
CA THR A 717 25.85 15.91 -6.36
C THR A 717 25.36 14.99 -7.47
N ASP A 718 24.07 14.64 -7.49
CA ASP A 718 23.54 13.73 -8.52
C ASP A 718 23.49 14.45 -9.86
N ILE A 719 23.94 13.78 -10.91
CA ILE A 719 23.88 14.27 -12.29
C ILE A 719 23.43 13.10 -13.17
N GLY A 720 22.60 13.34 -14.17
CA GLY A 720 22.23 12.28 -15.11
C GLY A 720 21.24 12.72 -16.17
N MET A 721 20.64 11.74 -16.84
CA MET A 721 19.64 11.98 -17.89
C MET A 721 18.30 11.34 -17.58
N VAL A 722 17.21 12.07 -17.79
CA VAL A 722 15.88 11.49 -18.00
C VAL A 722 15.63 11.38 -19.50
N ALA A 723 15.35 10.18 -20.00
CA ALA A 723 14.89 9.98 -21.37
C ALA A 723 13.41 9.57 -21.37
N VAL A 724 12.53 10.39 -21.95
CA VAL A 724 11.12 10.05 -22.14
C VAL A 724 10.89 9.71 -23.60
N LEU A 725 10.77 8.42 -23.92
CA LEU A 725 10.64 7.91 -25.29
C LEU A 725 9.20 8.03 -25.82
N ASP A 726 8.52 9.13 -25.47
CA ASP A 726 7.18 9.47 -25.91
C ASP A 726 7.20 10.74 -26.78
N PRO A 727 7.32 10.61 -28.12
CA PRO A 727 7.39 11.76 -29.01
C PRO A 727 6.14 12.66 -28.96
N ARG A 728 5.02 12.19 -28.38
CA ARG A 728 3.78 12.98 -28.22
C ARG A 728 3.95 14.20 -27.33
N LEU A 729 5.01 14.25 -26.52
CA LEU A 729 5.38 15.40 -25.69
C LEU A 729 5.92 16.57 -26.52
N LEU A 730 6.40 16.32 -27.74
CA LEU A 730 6.85 17.35 -28.65
C LEU A 730 5.69 17.89 -29.47
N LYS A 731 5.83 19.12 -29.96
CA LYS A 731 4.85 19.77 -30.84
C LYS A 731 5.06 19.33 -32.30
N ASN A 732 5.11 18.02 -32.54
CA ASN A 732 5.38 17.44 -33.87
C ASN A 732 4.10 16.86 -34.47
N LYS A 733 3.95 16.94 -35.80
CA LYS A 733 2.86 16.30 -36.55
C LYS A 733 3.34 14.93 -37.04
N PRO A 734 2.48 13.88 -37.05
CA PRO A 734 1.03 13.96 -37.19
C PRO A 734 0.20 13.86 -35.90
N TRP A 735 0.83 13.61 -34.74
CA TRP A 735 0.11 13.47 -33.46
C TRP A 735 0.90 14.09 -32.30
N SER A 736 0.20 14.68 -31.34
CA SER A 736 0.77 15.21 -30.10
C SER A 736 -0.27 15.16 -28.98
N TYR A 737 0.15 15.29 -27.73
CA TYR A 737 -0.80 15.56 -26.66
C TYR A 737 -1.48 16.93 -26.86
N PRO A 738 -2.73 17.11 -26.38
CA PRO A 738 -3.33 18.43 -26.29
C PRO A 738 -2.42 19.39 -25.51
N GLU A 739 -2.38 20.65 -25.91
CA GLU A 739 -1.44 21.64 -25.37
C GLU A 739 -1.46 21.70 -23.84
N ALA A 740 -2.65 21.70 -23.23
CA ALA A 740 -2.77 21.74 -21.78
C ALA A 740 -2.23 20.48 -21.09
N THR A 741 -2.42 19.29 -21.68
CA THR A 741 -1.86 18.03 -21.17
C THR A 741 -0.34 18.01 -21.32
N ARG A 742 0.17 18.51 -22.45
CA ARG A 742 1.60 18.62 -22.71
C ARG A 742 2.30 19.55 -21.72
N LYS A 743 1.71 20.72 -21.43
CA LYS A 743 2.21 21.64 -20.40
C LYS A 743 2.30 20.97 -19.04
N LEU A 744 1.24 20.25 -18.63
CA LEU A 744 1.22 19.53 -17.37
C LEU A 744 2.35 18.50 -17.26
N TYR A 745 2.63 17.72 -18.31
CA TYR A 745 3.75 16.76 -18.28
C TYR A 745 5.12 17.43 -18.37
N ALA A 746 5.21 18.60 -19.03
CA ALA A 746 6.46 19.33 -19.18
C ALA A 746 6.95 19.98 -17.88
N GLU A 747 6.06 20.19 -16.89
CA GLU A 747 6.43 20.67 -15.55
C GLU A 747 7.47 19.76 -14.89
N ALA A 748 7.30 18.43 -15.00
CA ALA A 748 8.26 17.44 -14.50
C ALA A 748 9.65 17.54 -15.11
N LEU A 749 9.76 18.11 -16.31
CA LEU A 749 10.99 18.21 -17.09
C LEU A 749 11.54 19.64 -17.09
N GLY A 750 10.90 20.55 -16.34
CA GLY A 750 11.10 21.99 -16.36
C GLY A 750 12.43 22.48 -15.81
N ASP A 751 13.07 21.72 -14.93
CA ASP A 751 14.27 22.17 -14.21
C ASP A 751 15.59 21.72 -14.87
N PHE A 752 15.53 20.86 -15.89
CA PHE A 752 16.73 20.35 -16.57
C PHE A 752 17.39 21.41 -17.46
N GLY A 753 18.70 21.60 -17.26
CA GLY A 753 19.49 22.60 -17.99
C GLY A 753 19.85 22.20 -19.42
N PHE A 754 20.15 20.91 -19.67
CA PHE A 754 20.36 20.41 -21.03
C PHE A 754 19.10 19.71 -21.57
N ARG A 755 18.64 20.08 -22.77
CA ARG A 755 17.46 19.50 -23.41
C ARG A 755 17.75 19.16 -24.85
N THR A 756 17.44 17.93 -25.24
CA THR A 756 17.62 17.50 -26.63
C THR A 756 16.49 16.63 -27.13
N SER A 757 16.04 16.89 -28.36
CA SER A 757 15.20 15.95 -29.11
C SER A 757 15.96 15.08 -30.09
N ARG A 758 17.25 15.36 -30.26
CA ARG A 758 18.19 14.62 -31.10
C ARG A 758 18.81 13.47 -30.31
N HIS A 759 18.64 12.25 -30.80
CA HIS A 759 19.07 11.04 -30.10
C HIS A 759 20.60 10.89 -30.07
N ASP A 760 21.27 11.24 -31.16
CA ASP A 760 22.72 11.26 -31.27
C ASP A 760 23.36 12.18 -30.22
N ARG A 761 22.78 13.37 -30.01
CA ARG A 761 23.20 14.30 -28.95
C ARG A 761 22.95 13.76 -27.54
N ALA A 762 21.88 13.01 -27.33
CA ALA A 762 21.62 12.36 -26.04
C ALA A 762 22.68 11.28 -25.73
N VAL A 763 23.01 10.47 -26.74
CA VAL A 763 24.06 9.44 -26.66
C VAL A 763 25.44 10.07 -26.42
N GLU A 764 25.77 11.16 -27.11
CA GLU A 764 27.02 11.92 -26.91
C GLU A 764 27.13 12.43 -25.47
N TRP A 765 26.10 13.10 -24.96
CA TRP A 765 26.07 13.63 -23.60
C TRP A 765 26.26 12.54 -22.53
N LEU A 766 25.62 11.37 -22.71
CA LEU A 766 25.79 10.23 -21.79
C LEU A 766 27.21 9.66 -21.82
N ARG A 767 27.86 9.61 -23.00
CA ARG A 767 29.26 9.18 -23.11
C ARG A 767 30.21 10.16 -22.43
N GLU A 768 29.97 11.46 -22.58
CA GLU A 768 30.74 12.51 -21.90
C GLU A 768 30.59 12.41 -20.38
N LEU A 769 29.35 12.25 -19.89
CA LEU A 769 29.08 12.06 -18.46
C LEU A 769 29.79 10.82 -17.91
N ARG A 770 29.75 9.70 -18.65
CA ARG A 770 30.45 8.47 -18.28
C ARG A 770 31.98 8.67 -18.27
N ALA A 771 32.54 9.35 -19.27
CA ALA A 771 33.96 9.64 -19.34
C ALA A 771 34.42 10.53 -18.18
N ALA A 772 33.63 11.54 -17.82
CA ALA A 772 33.91 12.43 -16.68
C ALA A 772 33.92 11.70 -15.32
N ARG A 773 33.30 10.52 -15.24
CA ARG A 773 33.22 9.69 -14.03
C ARG A 773 34.25 8.57 -13.98
N ALA A 774 34.91 8.26 -15.11
CA ALA A 774 35.94 7.25 -15.12
C ALA A 774 37.06 7.68 -14.14
N PRO A 775 37.56 6.77 -13.29
CA PRO A 775 38.67 7.10 -12.41
C PRO A 775 39.83 7.63 -13.26
N LYS A 776 40.32 8.83 -12.94
CA LYS A 776 41.49 9.39 -13.61
C LYS A 776 42.63 8.39 -13.41
N ALA A 777 43.19 7.88 -14.50
CA ALA A 777 44.37 7.01 -14.44
C ALA A 777 45.49 7.79 -13.74
N GLY A 778 45.85 7.34 -12.54
CA GLY A 778 47.04 7.79 -11.81
C GLY A 778 48.25 7.01 -12.26
#